data_AF-A0A419X8L4-F1
#
_entry.id   AF-A0A419X8L4-F1
#
_cell.length_a   1.000
_cell.length_b   1.000
_cell.length_c   1.000
_cell.angle_alpha   90.00
_cell.angle_beta   90.00
_cell.angle_gamma   90.00
#
_symmetry.space_group_name_H-M   'P 1'
#
loop_
_entity.id
_entity.type
_entity.pdbx_description
1 polymer ?
#
loop_
_entity_poly.entity_id
_entity_poly.type
_entity_poly.pdbx_seq_one_letter_code
_entity_poly.pdbx_strand_id
1 'polypeptide(L)'
;MKFIHISLIAAILSFSSCAQKKQEKKDNAAIDLQEKYTNVLNIQGVPAKQYDLKPFGFSDMGAWHGYALPHQDSTAYYGGFAGPLSMKMWGQWLGKNLCQLVLTDANTNQEIDLSKAKAEMNYKPGKLQQKLQLQDITINIQLVFASNRTSLIQTSISNNSNKDMQLKVGWKGELFEKELQLAKSTNGVQVNYKKSDEIFLMQTHLPNEVSVAKNKLSYQMNLRENQLVKAGQKSEISMLHSHYFNEKEAMAEGKLLSLWLKDPQDVFSQNKSRWNGYLSKALDSKNPLLDKDVNQQLAVKCVQTLLTNWRSPAGDLQHDGVFPSAAYQGFYGFWSWDSWKQAVALVRFNPELAKSNILSMFQYQDEMGMVADCVYFDPKENNWRDTKAPLAAWAVLEIYKRTNDLDFVREMYPKLVKYHKWWYQYRDHDQNGLCEYGSTDGTLIAAKWESGMDNAVRFDDAKMLKNNDNGWSMDQESVDLNAYLFAEKEQLAELADLLGETEDTKAFTKSAKALKERIVKDFYDAKEGFFYDRAIKTGKLLTVQQGPEGWIPLYTNIANQEQAKGVKNLLTDSTKFATKVPFPTLVADHHKFNPLKGYWRGPVWLDQAYFGVQALKNYGYKQDADALTQKLIKNAEGLLQDAPIRENYHPITGKGLNANHFSWSAAHYLLLLTDEI
;
A
#
# COMPACT_ATOMS: atom_id res chain seq x y z
N MET A 1 68.34 -60.26 -46.99
CA MET A 1 67.90 -61.65 -46.75
C MET A 1 66.58 -61.59 -45.99
N LYS A 2 65.50 -62.19 -46.54
CA LYS A 2 64.32 -62.81 -45.86
C LYS A 2 63.52 -61.95 -44.85
N PHE A 3 62.20 -61.86 -44.81
CA PHE A 3 61.06 -62.32 -45.61
C PHE A 3 59.86 -61.42 -45.21
N ILE A 4 58.85 -61.39 -46.09
CA ILE A 4 57.62 -60.60 -46.09
C ILE A 4 56.67 -60.98 -44.94
N HIS A 5 56.02 -59.99 -44.30
CA HIS A 5 54.72 -60.14 -43.62
C HIS A 5 53.85 -58.90 -43.89
N ILE A 6 52.64 -59.13 -44.40
CA ILE A 6 51.61 -58.13 -44.69
C ILE A 6 50.68 -58.08 -43.47
N SER A 7 50.48 -56.89 -42.89
CA SER A 7 49.48 -56.65 -41.84
C SER A 7 48.50 -55.56 -42.26
N LEU A 8 47.22 -55.93 -42.34
CA LEU A 8 46.06 -55.07 -42.52
C LEU A 8 45.86 -54.18 -41.28
N ILE A 9 45.65 -52.87 -41.47
CA ILE A 9 45.17 -51.95 -40.44
C ILE A 9 43.69 -51.70 -40.70
N ALA A 10 42.83 -52.22 -39.82
CA ALA A 10 41.41 -51.85 -39.72
C ALA A 10 41.21 -51.16 -38.36
N ALA A 11 40.87 -49.87 -38.39
CA ALA A 11 40.55 -49.09 -37.20
C ALA A 11 39.14 -49.43 -36.71
N ILE A 12 39.05 -50.06 -35.54
CA ILE A 12 37.80 -50.32 -34.82
C ILE A 12 37.50 -49.10 -33.94
N LEU A 13 36.47 -48.34 -34.30
CA LEU A 13 35.80 -47.37 -33.43
C LEU A 13 34.56 -48.07 -32.84
N SER A 14 34.67 -48.54 -31.59
CA SER A 14 33.57 -49.17 -30.86
C SER A 14 32.88 -48.17 -29.94
N PHE A 15 31.63 -47.89 -30.31
CA PHE A 15 30.48 -47.37 -29.56
C PHE A 15 30.57 -47.35 -28.02
N SER A 16 30.24 -46.20 -27.45
CA SER A 16 29.50 -46.13 -26.19
C SER A 16 28.26 -45.25 -26.37
N SER A 17 27.13 -45.87 -26.07
CA SER A 17 25.77 -45.35 -26.12
C SER A 17 25.61 -44.09 -25.26
N CYS A 18 25.42 -42.94 -25.91
CA CYS A 18 24.80 -41.78 -25.26
C CYS A 18 23.28 -42.01 -25.28
N ALA A 19 22.76 -42.58 -24.20
CA ALA A 19 21.36 -42.48 -23.86
C ALA A 19 21.02 -40.99 -23.66
N GLN A 20 20.49 -40.36 -24.71
CA GLN A 20 19.79 -39.09 -24.61
C GLN A 20 18.62 -39.30 -23.64
N LYS A 21 18.81 -38.94 -22.36
CA LYS A 21 17.71 -38.65 -21.48
C LYS A 21 16.90 -37.55 -22.18
N LYS A 22 15.77 -37.93 -22.76
CA LYS A 22 14.64 -37.04 -22.99
C LYS A 22 14.37 -36.39 -21.64
N GLN A 23 14.94 -35.22 -21.43
CA GLN A 23 14.46 -34.31 -20.42
C GLN A 23 13.09 -33.90 -20.94
N GLU A 24 12.05 -34.57 -20.44
CA GLU A 24 10.70 -34.06 -20.51
C GLU A 24 10.78 -32.63 -19.99
N LYS A 25 10.76 -31.66 -20.92
CA LYS A 25 10.30 -30.32 -20.61
C LYS A 25 8.90 -30.55 -20.06
N LYS A 26 8.78 -30.58 -18.73
CA LYS A 26 7.54 -30.16 -18.09
C LYS A 26 7.31 -28.75 -18.61
N ASP A 27 6.39 -28.64 -19.56
CA ASP A 27 5.69 -27.39 -19.83
C ASP A 27 4.97 -27.02 -18.52
N ASN A 28 5.71 -26.45 -17.56
CA ASN A 28 5.14 -25.73 -16.45
C ASN A 28 4.54 -24.47 -17.07
N ALA A 29 3.28 -24.54 -17.53
CA ALA A 29 2.48 -23.35 -17.69
C ALA A 29 2.62 -22.55 -16.39
N ALA A 30 3.20 -21.36 -16.47
CA ALA A 30 3.39 -20.51 -15.30
C ALA A 30 2.06 -20.40 -14.56
N ILE A 31 2.06 -20.66 -13.24
CA ILE A 31 0.84 -20.63 -12.44
C ILE A 31 0.24 -19.23 -12.56
N ASP A 32 -1.04 -19.17 -12.91
CA ASP A 32 -1.78 -17.92 -12.98
C ASP A 32 -2.13 -17.43 -11.57
N LEU A 33 -1.24 -16.64 -10.97
CA LEU A 33 -1.37 -16.17 -9.59
C LEU A 33 -2.59 -15.25 -9.41
N GLN A 34 -2.96 -14.46 -10.43
CA GLN A 34 -4.19 -13.65 -10.42
C GLN A 34 -5.43 -14.53 -10.25
N GLU A 35 -5.48 -15.71 -10.89
CA GLU A 35 -6.61 -16.62 -10.75
C GLU A 35 -6.51 -17.46 -9.47
N LYS A 36 -5.29 -17.88 -9.08
CA LYS A 36 -5.04 -18.65 -7.84
C LYS A 36 -5.57 -17.91 -6.61
N TYR A 37 -5.27 -16.63 -6.48
CA TYR A 37 -5.54 -15.85 -5.27
C TYR A 37 -6.85 -15.05 -5.34
N THR A 38 -7.95 -15.74 -5.62
CA THR A 38 -9.29 -15.13 -5.64
C THR A 38 -9.82 -14.90 -4.21
N ASN A 39 -10.40 -13.74 -3.95
CA ASN A 39 -11.08 -13.37 -2.69
C ASN A 39 -10.19 -13.43 -1.43
N VAL A 40 -8.88 -13.20 -1.57
CA VAL A 40 -7.97 -13.08 -0.40
C VAL A 40 -8.24 -11.83 0.44
N LEU A 41 -8.94 -10.84 -0.11
CA LEU A 41 -9.35 -9.61 0.56
C LEU A 41 -10.83 -9.34 0.26
N ASN A 42 -11.61 -9.10 1.30
CA ASN A 42 -13.02 -8.73 1.17
C ASN A 42 -13.14 -7.23 0.94
N ILE A 43 -13.63 -6.88 -0.26
CA ILE A 43 -13.94 -5.50 -0.65
C ILE A 43 -15.43 -5.35 -0.99
N GLN A 44 -16.27 -6.24 -0.47
CA GLN A 44 -17.69 -6.20 -0.73
C GLN A 44 -18.37 -5.13 0.12
N GLY A 45 -19.28 -4.38 -0.49
CA GLY A 45 -20.11 -3.38 0.17
C GLY A 45 -20.76 -2.45 -0.84
N VAL A 46 -21.93 -1.91 -0.47
CA VAL A 46 -22.60 -0.83 -1.19
C VAL A 46 -22.65 0.37 -0.26
N PRO A 47 -22.15 1.55 -0.67
CA PRO A 47 -22.13 2.72 0.19
C PRO A 47 -23.55 3.15 0.54
N ALA A 48 -23.82 3.37 1.83
CA ALA A 48 -25.13 3.89 2.24
C ALA A 48 -25.29 5.37 1.88
N LYS A 49 -24.17 6.12 1.89
CA LYS A 49 -24.08 7.57 1.68
C LYS A 49 -22.80 7.91 0.91
N GLN A 50 -22.77 9.08 0.28
CA GLN A 50 -21.62 9.61 -0.48
C GLN A 50 -20.27 9.50 0.25
N TYR A 51 -20.25 9.76 1.55
CA TYR A 51 -19.03 9.81 2.35
C TYR A 51 -18.84 8.58 3.26
N ASP A 52 -19.60 7.51 3.02
CA ASP A 52 -19.45 6.23 3.72
C ASP A 52 -18.30 5.42 3.11
N LEU A 53 -17.10 5.54 3.67
CA LEU A 53 -15.90 4.84 3.19
C LEU A 53 -15.74 3.43 3.78
N LYS A 54 -16.77 2.90 4.47
CA LYS A 54 -16.71 1.53 5.00
C LYS A 54 -16.59 0.49 3.88
N PRO A 55 -17.38 0.54 2.78
CA PRO A 55 -17.03 -0.19 1.56
C PRO A 55 -15.71 0.34 1.02
N PHE A 56 -14.79 -0.55 0.69
CA PHE A 56 -13.48 -0.17 0.15
C PHE A 56 -13.48 -0.24 -1.37
N GLY A 57 -13.09 0.87 -2.02
CA GLY A 57 -12.98 0.91 -3.47
C GLY A 57 -11.64 0.34 -3.94
N PHE A 58 -11.66 -0.82 -4.60
CA PHE A 58 -10.51 -1.29 -5.38
C PHE A 58 -10.16 -0.28 -6.48
N SER A 59 -8.87 -0.02 -6.61
CA SER A 59 -8.27 0.87 -7.59
C SER A 59 -6.91 0.31 -8.01
N ASP A 60 -6.42 0.68 -9.18
CA ASP A 60 -5.16 0.17 -9.73
C ASP A 60 -4.53 1.24 -10.64
N MET A 61 -3.26 1.05 -11.00
CA MET A 61 -2.48 1.94 -11.88
C MET A 61 -2.40 3.40 -11.42
N GLY A 62 -2.58 3.70 -10.13
CA GLY A 62 -2.58 5.08 -9.66
C GLY A 62 -3.90 5.83 -9.89
N ALA A 63 -4.97 5.16 -10.34
CA ALA A 63 -6.17 5.84 -10.82
C ALA A 63 -7.01 6.49 -9.72
N TRP A 64 -7.46 7.73 -9.90
CA TRP A 64 -8.16 8.49 -8.84
C TRP A 64 -9.64 8.12 -8.61
N HIS A 65 -10.03 6.91 -9.00
CA HIS A 65 -11.33 6.33 -8.72
C HIS A 65 -11.25 4.83 -8.41
N GLY A 66 -12.29 4.29 -7.78
CA GLY A 66 -12.36 2.87 -7.43
C GLY A 66 -13.76 2.31 -7.33
N TYR A 67 -13.84 0.99 -7.16
CA TYR A 67 -15.10 0.24 -7.12
C TYR A 67 -15.09 -0.81 -6.03
N ALA A 68 -16.25 -1.04 -5.43
CA ALA A 68 -16.48 -2.18 -4.54
C ALA A 68 -17.33 -3.24 -5.26
N LEU A 69 -17.30 -4.48 -4.75
CA LEU A 69 -18.24 -5.51 -5.17
C LEU A 69 -19.53 -5.37 -4.36
N PRO A 70 -20.73 -5.49 -4.93
CA PRO A 70 -21.92 -5.68 -4.11
C PRO A 70 -21.78 -6.98 -3.31
N HIS A 71 -22.38 -7.04 -2.11
CA HIS A 71 -22.47 -8.31 -1.39
C HIS A 71 -23.27 -9.32 -2.21
N GLN A 72 -22.97 -10.61 -2.04
CA GLN A 72 -23.67 -11.67 -2.75
C GLN A 72 -25.18 -11.67 -2.43
N ASP A 73 -25.61 -11.25 -1.26
CA ASP A 73 -27.02 -11.13 -0.86
C ASP A 73 -27.71 -9.85 -1.36
N SER A 74 -26.95 -8.89 -1.89
CA SER A 74 -27.44 -7.59 -2.35
C SER A 74 -27.94 -7.67 -3.80
N THR A 75 -28.92 -8.54 -4.04
CA THR A 75 -29.43 -8.93 -5.38
C THR A 75 -29.96 -7.75 -6.20
N ALA A 76 -30.46 -6.70 -5.54
CA ALA A 76 -30.90 -5.47 -6.19
C ALA A 76 -29.78 -4.73 -6.95
N TYR A 77 -28.51 -5.03 -6.67
CA TYR A 77 -27.34 -4.41 -7.30
C TYR A 77 -26.60 -5.35 -8.27
N TYR A 78 -27.15 -6.52 -8.57
CA TYR A 78 -26.61 -7.37 -9.64
C TYR A 78 -26.65 -6.62 -10.98
N GLY A 79 -25.65 -6.87 -11.82
CA GLY A 79 -25.47 -6.19 -13.10
C GLY A 79 -24.52 -4.99 -13.04
N GLY A 80 -23.94 -4.64 -11.89
CA GLY A 80 -22.93 -3.58 -11.81
C GLY A 80 -22.08 -3.65 -10.54
N PHE A 81 -21.07 -2.80 -10.48
CA PHE A 81 -20.19 -2.63 -9.32
C PHE A 81 -20.66 -1.47 -8.45
N ALA A 82 -20.35 -1.52 -7.16
CA ALA A 82 -20.64 -0.42 -6.27
C ALA A 82 -19.71 0.78 -6.58
N GLY A 83 -20.31 1.97 -6.60
CA GLY A 83 -19.62 3.23 -6.90
C GLY A 83 -19.87 3.80 -8.30
N PRO A 84 -18.92 4.60 -8.83
CA PRO A 84 -17.51 4.75 -8.43
C PRO A 84 -17.26 5.57 -7.14
N LEU A 85 -16.15 5.31 -6.46
CA LEU A 85 -15.53 6.16 -5.42
C LEU A 85 -14.54 7.11 -6.09
N SER A 86 -14.77 8.42 -6.02
CA SER A 86 -13.76 9.44 -6.34
C SER A 86 -12.82 9.62 -5.16
N MET A 87 -11.52 9.59 -5.41
CA MET A 87 -10.49 9.58 -4.37
C MET A 87 -9.72 10.90 -4.27
N LYS A 88 -10.38 12.02 -4.57
CA LYS A 88 -9.80 13.36 -4.38
C LYS A 88 -10.13 13.91 -2.99
N MET A 89 -9.11 14.35 -2.23
CA MET A 89 -9.15 15.04 -0.93
C MET A 89 -9.89 14.37 0.24
N TRP A 90 -11.13 13.94 0.08
CA TRP A 90 -11.99 13.45 1.18
C TRP A 90 -12.59 12.06 0.92
N GLY A 91 -12.49 11.57 -0.32
CA GLY A 91 -13.16 10.35 -0.74
C GLY A 91 -14.68 10.53 -0.83
N GLN A 92 -15.25 10.38 -2.03
CA GLN A 92 -16.69 10.44 -2.21
C GLN A 92 -17.20 9.41 -3.22
N TRP A 93 -18.13 8.58 -2.81
CA TRP A 93 -18.91 7.74 -3.72
C TRP A 93 -19.83 8.60 -4.56
N LEU A 94 -19.77 8.46 -5.88
CA LEU A 94 -20.64 9.22 -6.79
C LEU A 94 -22.07 8.68 -6.76
N GLY A 95 -22.23 7.38 -6.52
CA GLY A 95 -23.53 6.70 -6.42
C GLY A 95 -23.38 5.31 -5.78
N LYS A 96 -24.51 4.66 -5.51
CA LYS A 96 -24.50 3.26 -5.01
C LYS A 96 -24.02 2.29 -6.08
N ASN A 97 -24.53 2.47 -7.30
CA ASN A 97 -24.16 1.76 -8.51
C ASN A 97 -24.52 2.69 -9.68
N LEU A 98 -23.51 3.19 -10.38
CA LEU A 98 -23.70 4.18 -11.44
C LEU A 98 -23.76 3.57 -12.84
N CYS A 99 -23.56 2.26 -12.98
CA CYS A 99 -23.53 1.56 -14.26
C CYS A 99 -24.10 0.14 -14.10
N GLN A 100 -25.38 0.08 -13.75
CA GLN A 100 -26.09 -1.19 -13.56
C GLN A 100 -26.70 -1.66 -14.87
N LEU A 101 -26.34 -2.86 -15.31
CA LEU A 101 -26.89 -3.53 -16.48
C LEU A 101 -28.41 -3.73 -16.38
N VAL A 102 -29.09 -3.43 -17.47
CA VAL A 102 -30.51 -3.71 -17.71
C VAL A 102 -30.61 -4.52 -19.00
N LEU A 103 -31.26 -5.68 -18.93
CA LEU A 103 -31.52 -6.54 -20.09
C LEU A 103 -33.02 -6.67 -20.30
N THR A 104 -33.46 -6.56 -21.55
CA THR A 104 -34.86 -6.78 -21.91
C THR A 104 -34.92 -7.71 -23.11
N ASP A 105 -35.78 -8.73 -23.07
CA ASP A 105 -36.08 -9.53 -24.25
C ASP A 105 -36.78 -8.64 -25.29
N ALA A 106 -36.20 -8.51 -26.48
CA ALA A 106 -36.72 -7.60 -27.50
C ALA A 106 -38.04 -8.08 -28.13
N ASN A 107 -38.33 -9.39 -28.07
CA ASN A 107 -39.54 -9.98 -28.64
C ASN A 107 -40.74 -9.80 -27.71
N THR A 108 -40.53 -10.00 -26.40
CA THR A 108 -41.60 -9.90 -25.39
C THR A 108 -41.66 -8.53 -24.71
N ASN A 109 -40.60 -7.73 -24.86
CA ASN A 109 -40.38 -6.47 -24.17
C ASN A 109 -40.42 -6.59 -22.63
N GLN A 110 -40.10 -7.77 -22.10
CA GLN A 110 -40.00 -8.03 -20.66
C GLN A 110 -38.55 -7.88 -20.18
N GLU A 111 -38.36 -7.18 -19.05
CA GLU A 111 -37.06 -7.06 -18.40
C GLU A 111 -36.64 -8.40 -17.77
N ILE A 112 -35.38 -8.77 -17.99
CA ILE A 112 -34.78 -9.96 -17.41
C ILE A 112 -34.32 -9.60 -16.00
N ASP A 113 -35.02 -10.16 -15.01
CA ASP A 113 -34.76 -9.91 -13.60
C ASP A 113 -33.44 -10.56 -13.14
N LEU A 114 -32.38 -9.76 -13.14
CA LEU A 114 -31.04 -10.21 -12.73
C LEU A 114 -30.99 -10.64 -11.27
N SER A 115 -31.88 -10.14 -10.40
CA SER A 115 -31.87 -10.45 -8.96
C SER A 115 -32.13 -11.93 -8.66
N LYS A 116 -32.67 -12.68 -9.63
CA LYS A 116 -32.93 -14.12 -9.56
C LYS A 116 -31.72 -14.97 -9.91
N ALA A 117 -30.60 -14.36 -10.33
CA ALA A 117 -29.42 -15.11 -10.74
C ALA A 117 -28.72 -15.78 -9.55
N LYS A 118 -28.15 -16.96 -9.77
CA LYS A 118 -27.11 -17.48 -8.88
C LYS A 118 -25.82 -16.71 -9.17
N ALA A 119 -25.34 -15.93 -8.19
CA ALA A 119 -24.18 -15.05 -8.37
C ALA A 119 -22.90 -15.58 -7.72
N GLU A 120 -21.77 -15.28 -8.36
CA GLU A 120 -20.42 -15.33 -7.78
C GLU A 120 -19.82 -13.92 -7.83
N MET A 121 -19.27 -13.45 -6.72
CA MET A 121 -18.57 -12.17 -6.60
C MET A 121 -17.09 -12.45 -6.33
N ASN A 122 -16.22 -12.05 -7.25
CA ASN A 122 -14.81 -12.38 -7.22
C ASN A 122 -13.95 -11.13 -7.30
N TYR A 123 -13.15 -10.88 -6.27
CA TYR A 123 -12.02 -9.98 -6.33
C TYR A 123 -10.74 -10.79 -6.55
N LYS A 124 -10.13 -10.59 -7.71
CA LYS A 124 -8.83 -11.15 -8.09
C LYS A 124 -7.79 -10.04 -8.06
N PRO A 125 -6.50 -10.31 -7.82
CA PRO A 125 -5.43 -9.31 -7.89
C PRO A 125 -5.51 -8.52 -9.20
N GLY A 126 -5.96 -7.27 -9.13
CA GLY A 126 -6.12 -6.39 -10.29
C GLY A 126 -7.46 -6.42 -11.03
N LYS A 127 -8.45 -7.22 -10.61
CA LYS A 127 -9.67 -7.47 -11.37
C LYS A 127 -10.88 -7.73 -10.48
N LEU A 128 -11.98 -7.01 -10.72
CA LEU A 128 -13.29 -7.35 -10.16
C LEU A 128 -14.08 -8.19 -11.17
N GLN A 129 -14.87 -9.12 -10.66
CA GLN A 129 -15.72 -9.97 -11.49
C GLN A 129 -17.03 -10.31 -10.77
N GLN A 130 -18.13 -10.19 -11.51
CA GLN A 130 -19.43 -10.70 -11.14
C GLN A 130 -19.88 -11.71 -12.20
N LYS A 131 -20.22 -12.93 -11.79
CA LYS A 131 -20.82 -13.95 -12.66
C LYS A 131 -22.23 -14.22 -12.20
N LEU A 132 -23.21 -14.01 -13.08
CA LEU A 132 -24.64 -14.19 -12.81
C LEU A 132 -25.18 -15.30 -13.70
N GLN A 133 -25.67 -16.37 -13.08
CA GLN A 133 -26.29 -17.49 -13.78
C GLN A 133 -27.81 -17.45 -13.64
N LEU A 134 -28.50 -17.20 -14.74
CA LEU A 134 -29.94 -17.39 -14.90
C LEU A 134 -30.20 -18.73 -15.61
N GLN A 135 -31.48 -19.07 -15.84
CA GLN A 135 -31.86 -20.32 -16.50
C GLN A 135 -31.23 -20.43 -17.91
N ASP A 136 -31.48 -19.45 -18.76
CA ASP A 136 -31.09 -19.50 -20.17
C ASP A 136 -29.90 -18.59 -20.51
N ILE A 137 -29.42 -17.79 -19.55
CA ILE A 137 -28.38 -16.79 -19.76
C ILE A 137 -27.32 -16.87 -18.65
N THR A 138 -26.04 -16.79 -19.04
CA THR A 138 -24.93 -16.47 -18.12
C THR A 138 -24.40 -15.09 -18.42
N ILE A 139 -24.25 -14.24 -17.42
CA ILE A 139 -23.65 -12.91 -17.54
C ILE A 139 -22.34 -12.90 -16.76
N ASN A 140 -21.27 -12.43 -17.39
CA ASN A 140 -19.98 -12.22 -16.74
C ASN A 140 -19.55 -10.77 -16.92
N ILE A 141 -19.45 -10.03 -15.82
CA ILE A 141 -19.07 -8.62 -15.79
C ILE A 141 -17.71 -8.53 -15.14
N GLN A 142 -16.73 -7.96 -15.84
CA GLN A 142 -15.36 -7.86 -15.37
C GLN A 142 -14.88 -6.41 -15.43
N LEU A 143 -14.06 -6.00 -14.46
CA LEU A 143 -13.48 -4.67 -14.38
C LEU A 143 -11.97 -4.76 -14.15
N VAL A 144 -11.20 -4.05 -14.98
CA VAL A 144 -9.76 -3.79 -14.82
C VAL A 144 -9.46 -2.32 -15.07
N PHE A 145 -8.28 -1.84 -14.66
CA PHE A 145 -7.80 -0.50 -15.02
C PHE A 145 -6.96 -0.56 -16.30
N ALA A 146 -7.22 0.38 -17.21
CA ALA A 146 -6.50 0.55 -18.47
C ALA A 146 -5.43 1.65 -18.35
N SER A 147 -5.65 2.63 -17.48
CA SER A 147 -4.69 3.70 -17.16
C SER A 147 -4.89 4.23 -15.74
N ASN A 148 -4.12 5.25 -15.38
CA ASN A 148 -4.27 6.03 -14.14
C ASN A 148 -5.45 7.01 -14.16
N ARG A 149 -6.32 6.96 -15.17
CA ARG A 149 -7.56 7.74 -15.23
C ARG A 149 -8.76 6.89 -15.64
N THR A 150 -8.54 5.75 -16.29
CA THR A 150 -9.58 4.98 -16.96
C THR A 150 -9.63 3.52 -16.53
N SER A 151 -10.81 3.04 -16.15
CA SER A 151 -11.14 1.63 -15.97
C SER A 151 -12.02 1.10 -17.11
N LEU A 152 -11.80 -0.15 -17.49
CA LEU A 152 -12.55 -0.89 -18.51
C LEU A 152 -13.47 -1.89 -17.83
N ILE A 153 -14.76 -1.85 -18.18
CA ILE A 153 -15.77 -2.82 -17.80
C ILE A 153 -16.20 -3.60 -19.04
N GLN A 154 -16.09 -4.91 -19.00
CA GLN A 154 -16.59 -5.80 -20.06
C GLN A 154 -17.75 -6.65 -19.52
N THR A 155 -18.87 -6.62 -20.24
CA THR A 155 -20.05 -7.44 -19.98
C THR A 155 -20.14 -8.49 -21.08
N SER A 156 -20.03 -9.77 -20.71
CA SER A 156 -20.26 -10.91 -21.59
C SER A 156 -21.61 -11.55 -21.27
N ILE A 157 -22.46 -11.70 -22.28
CA ILE A 157 -23.78 -12.31 -22.17
C ILE A 157 -23.78 -13.59 -23.02
N SER A 158 -23.81 -14.74 -22.36
CA SER A 158 -23.83 -16.06 -23.01
C SER A 158 -25.25 -16.61 -23.04
N ASN A 159 -25.69 -17.05 -24.21
CA ASN A 159 -26.98 -17.70 -24.41
C ASN A 159 -26.81 -19.21 -24.26
N ASN A 160 -27.35 -19.77 -23.17
CA ASN A 160 -27.27 -21.18 -22.86
C ASN A 160 -28.49 -21.97 -23.32
N SER A 161 -29.46 -21.30 -23.96
CA SER A 161 -30.62 -21.96 -24.54
C SER A 161 -30.32 -22.56 -25.91
N ASN A 162 -31.29 -23.29 -26.45
CA ASN A 162 -31.27 -23.84 -27.80
C ASN A 162 -31.89 -22.91 -28.86
N LYS A 163 -32.21 -21.65 -28.52
CA LYS A 163 -32.82 -20.67 -29.42
C LYS A 163 -32.04 -19.38 -29.44
N ASP A 164 -32.04 -18.70 -30.57
CA ASP A 164 -31.45 -17.37 -30.69
C ASP A 164 -32.23 -16.36 -29.83
N MET A 165 -31.50 -15.45 -29.18
CA MET A 165 -32.05 -14.40 -28.33
C MET A 165 -31.81 -13.04 -28.95
N GLN A 166 -32.82 -12.17 -28.93
CA GLN A 166 -32.70 -10.76 -29.26
C GLN A 166 -32.84 -9.93 -27.98
N LEU A 167 -31.78 -9.23 -27.59
CA LEU A 167 -31.72 -8.51 -26.32
C LEU A 167 -31.59 -7.01 -26.54
N LYS A 168 -32.42 -6.21 -25.86
CA LYS A 168 -32.14 -4.80 -25.63
C LYS A 168 -31.20 -4.71 -24.43
N VAL A 169 -30.04 -4.09 -24.64
CA VAL A 169 -29.02 -3.92 -23.61
C VAL A 169 -28.92 -2.45 -23.24
N GLY A 170 -28.99 -2.16 -21.95
CA GLY A 170 -28.86 -0.81 -21.42
C GLY A 170 -28.24 -0.80 -20.03
N TRP A 171 -28.05 0.41 -19.52
CA TRP A 171 -27.54 0.69 -18.19
C TRP A 171 -28.32 1.81 -17.53
N LYS A 172 -28.40 1.77 -16.21
CA LYS A 172 -28.97 2.83 -15.38
C LYS A 172 -28.04 3.15 -14.21
N GLY A 173 -28.21 4.34 -13.66
CA GLY A 173 -27.47 4.75 -12.47
C GLY A 173 -28.08 5.97 -11.83
N GLU A 174 -27.78 6.15 -10.55
CA GLU A 174 -28.22 7.26 -9.73
C GLU A 174 -27.07 7.81 -8.90
N LEU A 175 -26.91 9.13 -8.93
CA LEU A 175 -25.95 9.87 -8.13
C LEU A 175 -26.45 10.08 -6.70
N PHE A 176 -25.52 10.21 -5.75
CA PHE A 176 -25.84 10.90 -4.51
C PHE A 176 -26.04 12.40 -4.75
N GLU A 177 -26.98 13.03 -4.05
CA GLU A 177 -27.56 14.32 -4.43
C GLU A 177 -26.62 15.55 -4.36
N LYS A 178 -25.49 15.48 -3.63
CA LYS A 178 -24.68 16.68 -3.36
C LYS A 178 -23.65 16.93 -4.43
N GLU A 179 -23.74 18.12 -5.03
CA GLU A 179 -22.69 18.76 -5.85
C GLU A 179 -22.27 18.03 -7.14
N LEU A 180 -23.01 16.97 -7.50
CA LEU A 180 -22.83 16.23 -8.75
C LEU A 180 -24.06 16.41 -9.65
N GLN A 181 -23.86 16.38 -10.96
CA GLN A 181 -24.94 16.39 -11.95
C GLN A 181 -24.62 15.50 -13.14
N LEU A 182 -25.61 14.74 -13.60
CA LEU A 182 -25.52 14.00 -14.85
C LEU A 182 -25.79 14.89 -16.06
N ALA A 183 -25.07 14.62 -17.13
CA ALA A 183 -25.27 15.18 -18.45
C ALA A 183 -25.07 14.10 -19.52
N LYS A 184 -25.66 14.32 -20.70
CA LYS A 184 -25.37 13.50 -21.88
C LYS A 184 -23.98 13.87 -22.40
N SER A 185 -23.23 12.87 -22.85
CA SER A 185 -22.01 13.05 -23.64
C SER A 185 -22.16 12.35 -25.00
N THR A 186 -21.24 12.60 -25.93
CA THR A 186 -21.33 12.05 -27.30
C THR A 186 -21.49 10.53 -27.34
N ASN A 187 -20.78 9.81 -26.47
CA ASN A 187 -20.70 8.34 -26.47
C ASN A 187 -21.19 7.71 -25.15
N GLY A 188 -22.00 8.42 -24.37
CA GLY A 188 -22.55 7.92 -23.12
C GLY A 188 -22.91 9.03 -22.14
N VAL A 189 -22.47 8.91 -20.89
CA VAL A 189 -22.91 9.77 -19.78
C VAL A 189 -21.72 10.44 -19.10
N GLN A 190 -21.93 11.67 -18.64
CA GLN A 190 -20.96 12.47 -17.90
C GLN A 190 -21.51 12.86 -16.54
N VAL A 191 -20.69 12.75 -15.50
CA VAL A 191 -20.91 13.38 -14.19
C VAL A 191 -20.09 14.65 -14.15
N ASN A 192 -20.76 15.77 -13.85
CA ASN A 192 -20.16 17.08 -13.64
C ASN A 192 -20.10 17.37 -12.14
N TYR A 193 -18.98 17.94 -11.70
CA TYR A 193 -18.80 18.43 -10.34
C TYR A 193 -19.09 19.94 -10.33
N LYS A 194 -20.01 20.40 -9.48
CA LYS A 194 -20.50 21.80 -9.53
C LYS A 194 -19.44 22.85 -9.17
N LYS A 195 -18.38 22.47 -8.47
CA LYS A 195 -17.38 23.37 -7.88
C LYS A 195 -15.97 23.20 -8.47
N SER A 196 -15.82 22.44 -9.54
CA SER A 196 -14.53 22.10 -10.12
C SER A 196 -14.67 21.68 -11.57
N ASP A 197 -13.57 21.72 -12.33
CA ASP A 197 -13.51 21.26 -13.72
C ASP A 197 -13.38 19.74 -13.85
N GLU A 198 -13.52 19.02 -12.73
CA GLU A 198 -13.56 17.57 -12.69
C GLU A 198 -14.74 17.03 -13.49
N ILE A 199 -14.50 15.93 -14.19
CA ILE A 199 -15.53 15.18 -14.91
C ILE A 199 -15.33 13.68 -14.72
N PHE A 200 -16.44 12.95 -14.63
CA PHE A 200 -16.43 11.50 -14.71
C PHE A 200 -17.19 11.06 -15.96
N LEU A 201 -16.54 10.34 -16.86
CA LEU A 201 -17.13 9.88 -18.12
C LEU A 201 -17.40 8.38 -18.09
N MET A 202 -18.58 7.97 -18.56
CA MET A 202 -18.95 6.57 -18.80
C MET A 202 -19.30 6.42 -20.28
N GLN A 203 -18.48 5.70 -21.05
CA GLN A 203 -18.50 5.73 -22.51
C GLN A 203 -18.37 4.35 -23.15
N THR A 204 -19.06 4.14 -24.27
CA THR A 204 -18.92 2.94 -25.12
C THR A 204 -18.80 3.34 -26.60
N HIS A 205 -18.24 2.47 -27.43
CA HIS A 205 -18.13 2.73 -28.88
C HIS A 205 -19.43 2.42 -29.64
N LEU A 206 -20.36 1.70 -28.99
CA LEU A 206 -21.63 1.32 -29.61
C LEU A 206 -22.62 2.49 -29.63
N PRO A 207 -23.36 2.70 -30.74
CA PRO A 207 -24.40 3.72 -30.81
C PRO A 207 -25.44 3.55 -29.70
N ASN A 208 -25.69 4.63 -28.96
CA ASN A 208 -26.57 4.60 -27.81
C ASN A 208 -27.51 5.82 -27.76
N GLU A 209 -28.52 5.71 -26.90
CA GLU A 209 -29.44 6.76 -26.53
C GLU A 209 -29.44 6.93 -25.02
N VAL A 210 -29.20 8.16 -24.58
CA VAL A 210 -29.16 8.53 -23.17
C VAL A 210 -30.36 9.40 -22.84
N SER A 211 -31.05 9.05 -21.77
CA SER A 211 -32.06 9.88 -21.10
C SER A 211 -31.56 10.24 -19.70
N VAL A 212 -31.56 11.54 -19.37
CA VAL A 212 -31.19 12.05 -18.04
C VAL A 212 -32.44 12.64 -17.40
N ALA A 213 -32.70 12.29 -16.15
CA ALA A 213 -33.85 12.80 -15.41
C ALA A 213 -33.77 14.32 -15.22
N LYS A 214 -34.93 14.98 -15.05
CA LYS A 214 -35.01 16.45 -14.90
C LYS A 214 -34.18 16.99 -13.73
N ASN A 215 -34.09 16.23 -12.64
CA ASN A 215 -33.27 16.57 -11.47
C ASN A 215 -31.76 16.37 -11.70
N LYS A 216 -31.37 15.78 -12.84
CA LYS A 216 -29.99 15.44 -13.22
C LYS A 216 -29.29 14.45 -12.29
N LEU A 217 -30.04 13.63 -11.54
CA LEU A 217 -29.48 12.68 -10.58
C LEU A 217 -29.52 11.24 -11.07
N SER A 218 -30.43 10.89 -11.97
CA SER A 218 -30.49 9.56 -12.57
C SER A 218 -30.48 9.60 -14.09
N TYR A 219 -30.02 8.50 -14.69
CA TYR A 219 -30.05 8.31 -16.13
C TYR A 219 -30.44 6.89 -16.51
N GLN A 220 -30.83 6.74 -17.78
CA GLN A 220 -30.89 5.48 -18.46
C GLN A 220 -30.20 5.62 -19.82
N MET A 221 -29.36 4.65 -20.17
CA MET A 221 -28.66 4.55 -21.45
C MET A 221 -29.01 3.22 -22.09
N ASN A 222 -29.46 3.22 -23.35
CA ASN A 222 -29.74 1.98 -24.10
C ASN A 222 -28.93 1.96 -25.39
N LEU A 223 -28.44 0.79 -25.79
CA LEU A 223 -27.93 0.61 -27.14
C LEU A 223 -29.05 0.77 -28.16
N ARG A 224 -28.77 1.39 -29.31
CA ARG A 224 -29.77 1.58 -30.37
C ARG A 224 -30.15 0.29 -31.05
N GLU A 225 -29.19 -0.61 -31.19
CA GLU A 225 -29.38 -1.89 -31.86
C GLU A 225 -29.56 -3.02 -30.85
N ASN A 226 -30.57 -3.84 -31.10
CA ASN A 226 -30.77 -5.07 -30.34
C ASN A 226 -29.60 -6.04 -30.60
N GLN A 227 -29.17 -6.72 -29.54
CA GLN A 227 -28.07 -7.66 -29.57
C GLN A 227 -28.61 -9.06 -29.84
N LEU A 228 -28.32 -9.59 -31.03
CA LEU A 228 -28.57 -11.00 -31.36
C LEU A 228 -27.49 -11.88 -30.70
N VAL A 229 -27.90 -12.72 -29.77
CA VAL A 229 -27.04 -13.74 -29.15
C VAL A 229 -27.53 -15.10 -29.60
N LYS A 230 -26.82 -15.71 -30.55
CA LYS A 230 -27.19 -17.03 -31.08
C LYS A 230 -27.10 -18.10 -30.00
N ALA A 231 -27.86 -19.18 -30.17
CA ALA A 231 -27.79 -20.34 -29.28
C ALA A 231 -26.34 -20.83 -29.11
N GLY A 232 -25.89 -20.97 -27.86
CA GLY A 232 -24.54 -21.39 -27.51
C GLY A 232 -23.43 -20.35 -27.77
N GLN A 233 -23.78 -19.13 -28.19
CA GLN A 233 -22.82 -18.05 -28.41
C GLN A 233 -22.86 -17.00 -27.30
N LYS A 234 -21.88 -16.10 -27.31
CA LYS A 234 -21.80 -14.95 -26.41
C LYS A 234 -21.72 -13.63 -27.17
N SER A 235 -22.30 -12.58 -26.59
CA SER A 235 -22.06 -11.19 -26.99
C SER A 235 -21.20 -10.51 -25.92
N GLU A 236 -20.31 -9.61 -26.34
CA GLU A 236 -19.42 -8.86 -25.46
C GLU A 236 -19.55 -7.37 -25.71
N ILE A 237 -19.77 -6.62 -24.63
CA ILE A 237 -19.94 -5.18 -24.68
C ILE A 237 -19.01 -4.55 -23.65
N SER A 238 -18.28 -3.52 -24.08
CA SER A 238 -17.29 -2.84 -23.26
C SER A 238 -17.66 -1.39 -23.00
N MET A 239 -17.36 -0.92 -21.80
CA MET A 239 -17.53 0.46 -21.36
C MET A 239 -16.27 0.94 -20.65
N LEU A 240 -15.88 2.18 -20.92
CA LEU A 240 -14.81 2.87 -20.22
C LEU A 240 -15.42 3.83 -19.21
N HIS A 241 -14.85 3.83 -18.00
CA HIS A 241 -15.15 4.76 -16.95
C HIS A 241 -13.89 5.56 -16.63
N SER A 242 -13.93 6.88 -16.81
CA SER A 242 -12.75 7.75 -16.70
C SER A 242 -13.00 8.91 -15.76
N HIS A 243 -12.07 9.16 -14.84
CA HIS A 243 -12.09 10.31 -13.94
C HIS A 243 -10.98 11.29 -14.31
N TYR A 244 -11.34 12.49 -14.78
CA TYR A 244 -10.40 13.53 -15.19
C TYR A 244 -10.55 14.78 -14.32
N PHE A 245 -9.44 15.45 -14.05
CA PHE A 245 -9.44 16.68 -13.24
C PHE A 245 -9.66 17.96 -14.05
N ASN A 246 -9.54 17.87 -15.38
CA ASN A 246 -9.79 18.95 -16.32
C ASN A 246 -9.93 18.40 -17.75
N GLU A 247 -10.39 19.25 -18.68
CA GLU A 247 -10.55 18.86 -20.09
C GLU A 247 -9.25 18.48 -20.79
N LYS A 248 -8.09 19.02 -20.37
CA LYS A 248 -6.80 18.69 -21.00
C LYS A 248 -6.44 17.21 -20.77
N GLU A 249 -6.65 16.71 -19.55
CA GLU A 249 -6.46 15.28 -19.27
C GLU A 249 -7.40 14.42 -20.14
N ALA A 250 -8.67 14.81 -20.25
CA ALA A 250 -9.64 14.09 -21.08
C ALA A 250 -9.25 14.07 -22.58
N MET A 251 -8.75 15.20 -23.10
CA MET A 251 -8.26 15.28 -24.48
C MET A 251 -7.00 14.44 -24.70
N ALA A 252 -6.10 14.37 -23.70
CA ALA A 252 -4.87 13.58 -23.79
C ALA A 252 -5.15 12.08 -23.91
N GLU A 253 -6.13 11.54 -23.16
CA GLU A 253 -6.52 10.12 -23.27
C GLU A 253 -7.46 9.82 -24.44
N GLY A 254 -8.10 10.82 -25.05
CA GLY A 254 -9.18 10.61 -26.03
C GLY A 254 -8.85 9.64 -27.18
N LYS A 255 -7.59 9.60 -27.65
CA LYS A 255 -7.16 8.65 -28.69
C LYS A 255 -7.04 7.21 -28.17
N LEU A 256 -6.64 7.03 -26.91
CA LEU A 256 -6.46 5.72 -26.26
C LEU A 256 -7.80 5.05 -25.97
N LEU A 257 -8.84 5.84 -25.63
CA LEU A 257 -10.19 5.32 -25.34
C LEU A 257 -10.72 4.44 -26.48
N SER A 258 -10.58 4.91 -27.73
CA SER A 258 -11.01 4.15 -28.92
C SER A 258 -10.20 2.88 -29.14
N LEU A 259 -8.92 2.87 -28.77
CA LEU A 259 -8.06 1.68 -28.89
C LEU A 259 -8.47 0.61 -27.86
N TRP A 260 -8.67 0.99 -26.60
CA TRP A 260 -9.11 0.06 -25.55
C TRP A 260 -10.49 -0.52 -25.81
N LEU A 261 -11.40 0.26 -26.40
CA LEU A 261 -12.73 -0.25 -26.78
C LEU A 261 -12.70 -1.17 -28.01
N LYS A 262 -11.68 -1.04 -28.87
CA LYS A 262 -11.50 -1.88 -30.07
C LYS A 262 -10.87 -3.23 -29.74
N ASP A 263 -9.94 -3.28 -28.79
CA ASP A 263 -9.34 -4.53 -28.30
C ASP A 263 -9.33 -4.59 -26.76
N PRO A 264 -10.48 -4.87 -26.13
CA PRO A 264 -10.57 -5.02 -24.67
C PRO A 264 -9.71 -6.19 -24.14
N GLN A 265 -9.50 -7.23 -24.93
CA GLN A 265 -8.79 -8.44 -24.49
C GLN A 265 -7.30 -8.19 -24.28
N ASP A 266 -6.70 -7.30 -25.07
CA ASP A 266 -5.34 -6.82 -24.83
C ASP A 266 -5.22 -6.12 -23.47
N VAL A 267 -6.17 -5.27 -23.09
CA VAL A 267 -6.20 -4.60 -21.77
C VAL A 267 -6.27 -5.61 -20.62
N PHE A 268 -7.15 -6.61 -20.71
CA PHE A 268 -7.22 -7.68 -19.71
C PHE A 268 -5.93 -8.51 -19.64
N SER A 269 -5.31 -8.79 -20.80
CA SER A 269 -4.06 -9.56 -20.87
C SER A 269 -2.88 -8.79 -20.26
N GLN A 270 -2.79 -7.49 -20.52
CA GLN A 270 -1.78 -6.60 -19.91
C GLN A 270 -1.97 -6.47 -18.39
N ASN A 271 -3.22 -6.30 -17.93
CA ASN A 271 -3.53 -6.30 -16.50
C ASN A 271 -3.09 -7.61 -15.84
N LYS A 272 -3.47 -8.75 -16.41
CA LYS A 272 -3.09 -10.07 -15.91
C LYS A 272 -1.58 -10.26 -15.85
N SER A 273 -0.87 -9.90 -16.92
CA SER A 273 0.59 -9.99 -16.99
C SER A 273 1.26 -9.13 -15.90
N ARG A 274 0.82 -7.87 -15.76
CA ARG A 274 1.33 -6.94 -14.75
C ARG A 274 1.12 -7.45 -13.32
N TRP A 275 -0.08 -7.91 -12.99
CA TRP A 275 -0.38 -8.44 -11.66
C TRP A 275 0.34 -9.76 -11.36
N ASN A 276 0.42 -10.69 -12.32
CA ASN A 276 1.24 -11.90 -12.16
C ASN A 276 2.72 -11.55 -11.97
N GLY A 277 3.22 -10.51 -12.64
CA GLY A 277 4.57 -9.98 -12.44
C GLY A 277 4.80 -9.44 -11.03
N TYR A 278 3.87 -8.64 -10.49
CA TYR A 278 3.94 -8.17 -9.10
C TYR A 278 3.95 -9.31 -8.10
N LEU A 279 3.02 -10.26 -8.23
CA LEU A 279 2.89 -11.36 -7.28
C LEU A 279 4.07 -12.32 -7.35
N SER A 280 4.59 -12.60 -8.54
CA SER A 280 5.77 -13.46 -8.69
C SER A 280 6.97 -12.87 -7.95
N LYS A 281 7.20 -11.55 -8.08
CA LYS A 281 8.28 -10.87 -7.37
C LYS A 281 8.04 -10.78 -5.86
N ALA A 282 6.82 -10.44 -5.43
CA ALA A 282 6.48 -10.32 -4.00
C ALA A 282 6.55 -11.66 -3.24
N LEU A 283 6.34 -12.78 -3.94
CA LEU A 283 6.41 -14.13 -3.38
C LEU A 283 7.79 -14.79 -3.59
N ASP A 284 8.72 -14.12 -4.27
CA ASP A 284 10.09 -14.62 -4.48
C ASP A 284 10.97 -14.28 -3.28
N SER A 285 10.97 -15.17 -2.28
CA SER A 285 11.79 -15.05 -1.08
C SER A 285 12.14 -16.42 -0.51
N LYS A 286 13.32 -16.52 0.10
CA LYS A 286 13.78 -17.72 0.80
C LYS A 286 13.31 -17.80 2.26
N ASN A 287 12.52 -16.82 2.73
CA ASN A 287 12.00 -16.84 4.09
C ASN A 287 10.99 -18.00 4.26
N PRO A 288 11.21 -18.95 5.17
CA PRO A 288 10.34 -20.12 5.35
C PRO A 288 8.89 -19.80 5.75
N LEU A 289 8.62 -18.56 6.19
CA LEU A 289 7.24 -18.13 6.43
C LEU A 289 6.39 -18.19 5.14
N LEU A 290 6.98 -17.96 3.97
CA LEU A 290 6.26 -18.00 2.70
C LEU A 290 6.05 -19.40 2.13
N ASP A 291 6.60 -20.45 2.75
CA ASP A 291 6.32 -21.84 2.37
C ASP A 291 4.86 -22.23 2.65
N LYS A 292 4.18 -21.50 3.55
CA LYS A 292 2.79 -21.74 3.92
C LYS A 292 1.84 -20.98 2.99
N ASP A 293 0.90 -21.68 2.35
CA ASP A 293 -0.07 -21.06 1.43
C ASP A 293 -0.87 -19.91 2.08
N VAL A 294 -1.26 -20.04 3.35
CA VAL A 294 -1.95 -18.98 4.10
C VAL A 294 -1.12 -17.69 4.24
N ASN A 295 0.20 -17.82 4.33
CA ASN A 295 1.11 -16.67 4.38
C ASN A 295 1.37 -16.09 2.99
N GLN A 296 1.35 -16.91 1.93
CA GLN A 296 1.35 -16.41 0.55
C GLN A 296 0.10 -15.58 0.27
N GLN A 297 -1.08 -16.04 0.73
CA GLN A 297 -2.32 -15.26 0.64
C GLN A 297 -2.23 -13.92 1.39
N LEU A 298 -1.59 -13.90 2.57
CA LEU A 298 -1.32 -12.66 3.30
C LEU A 298 -0.39 -11.72 2.52
N ALA A 299 0.68 -12.23 1.91
CA ALA A 299 1.56 -11.42 1.05
C ALA A 299 0.80 -10.84 -0.15
N VAL A 300 -0.07 -11.61 -0.79
CA VAL A 300 -0.95 -11.11 -1.87
C VAL A 300 -1.90 -10.02 -1.37
N LYS A 301 -2.49 -10.20 -0.18
CA LYS A 301 -3.32 -9.16 0.47
C LYS A 301 -2.53 -7.87 0.72
N CYS A 302 -1.26 -7.97 1.10
CA CYS A 302 -0.38 -6.82 1.28
C CYS A 302 -0.15 -6.08 -0.05
N VAL A 303 0.17 -6.81 -1.12
CA VAL A 303 0.34 -6.23 -2.47
C VAL A 303 -0.93 -5.56 -2.96
N GLN A 304 -2.09 -6.21 -2.83
CA GLN A 304 -3.39 -5.61 -3.19
C GLN A 304 -3.67 -4.33 -2.40
N THR A 305 -3.36 -4.31 -1.10
CA THR A 305 -3.58 -3.13 -0.24
C THR A 305 -2.71 -1.96 -0.69
N LEU A 306 -1.40 -2.19 -0.86
CA LEU A 306 -0.43 -1.16 -1.29
C LEU A 306 -0.79 -0.60 -2.67
N LEU A 307 -1.09 -1.45 -3.65
CA LEU A 307 -1.42 -1.02 -5.01
C LEU A 307 -2.79 -0.34 -5.12
N THR A 308 -3.74 -0.69 -4.25
CA THR A 308 -5.03 0.02 -4.21
C THR A 308 -4.89 1.44 -3.69
N ASN A 309 -3.98 1.66 -2.74
CA ASN A 309 -3.74 2.97 -2.15
C ASN A 309 -2.77 3.86 -2.96
N TRP A 310 -2.12 3.32 -4.00
CA TRP A 310 -1.25 4.08 -4.90
C TRP A 310 -2.05 5.05 -5.76
N ARG A 311 -1.72 6.36 -5.77
CA ARG A 311 -2.25 7.38 -6.70
C ARG A 311 -1.15 7.93 -7.61
N SER A 312 -1.54 8.26 -8.84
CA SER A 312 -0.66 8.90 -9.82
C SER A 312 -0.57 10.41 -9.63
N PRO A 313 0.36 11.11 -10.31
CA PRO A 313 0.40 12.57 -10.33
C PRO A 313 -0.95 13.18 -10.68
N ALA A 314 -1.35 14.20 -9.91
CA ALA A 314 -2.54 15.02 -10.12
C ALA A 314 -2.56 16.23 -9.19
N GLY A 315 -3.16 17.34 -9.62
CA GLY A 315 -3.18 18.58 -8.83
C GLY A 315 -1.76 19.11 -8.68
N ASP A 316 -1.36 19.39 -7.43
CA ASP A 316 0.00 19.85 -7.12
C ASP A 316 1.01 18.70 -6.97
N LEU A 317 0.53 17.45 -6.84
CA LEU A 317 1.38 16.26 -6.70
C LEU A 317 1.95 15.85 -8.07
N GLN A 318 3.28 15.89 -8.22
CA GLN A 318 3.97 15.63 -9.51
C GLN A 318 4.52 14.21 -9.63
N HIS A 319 4.51 13.45 -8.54
CA HIS A 319 4.97 12.06 -8.49
C HIS A 319 3.84 11.13 -8.03
N ASP A 320 3.98 9.84 -8.33
CA ASP A 320 3.14 8.83 -7.72
C ASP A 320 3.40 8.76 -6.22
N GLY A 321 2.37 8.47 -5.44
CA GLY A 321 2.53 8.18 -4.03
C GLY A 321 1.46 7.22 -3.52
N VAL A 322 1.59 6.79 -2.26
CA VAL A 322 0.69 5.80 -1.66
C VAL A 322 0.04 6.38 -0.41
N PHE A 323 -1.29 6.42 -0.42
CA PHE A 323 -2.07 6.81 0.75
C PHE A 323 -1.85 5.84 1.92
N PRO A 324 -1.91 6.29 3.18
CA PRO A 324 -2.00 5.37 4.32
C PRO A 324 -3.22 4.46 4.20
N SER A 325 -4.38 4.99 3.77
CA SER A 325 -5.55 4.20 3.39
C SER A 325 -6.60 5.01 2.65
N ALA A 326 -7.14 4.50 1.53
CA ALA A 326 -8.31 5.09 0.89
C ALA A 326 -9.64 4.83 1.64
N ALA A 327 -9.64 3.99 2.69
CA ALA A 327 -10.83 3.66 3.50
C ALA A 327 -11.10 4.66 4.64
N TYR A 328 -10.30 5.72 4.76
CA TYR A 328 -10.41 6.70 5.83
C TYR A 328 -10.28 8.11 5.27
N GLN A 329 -11.21 9.00 5.64
CA GLN A 329 -11.31 10.34 5.04
C GLN A 329 -10.07 11.20 5.27
N GLY A 330 -9.37 11.00 6.39
CA GLY A 330 -8.18 11.77 6.73
C GLY A 330 -6.90 11.31 6.05
N PHE A 331 -6.93 10.31 5.14
CA PHE A 331 -5.72 9.71 4.54
C PHE A 331 -5.60 9.88 3.02
N TYR A 332 -6.28 10.88 2.44
CA TYR A 332 -6.24 11.20 1.01
C TYR A 332 -5.07 12.13 0.64
N GLY A 333 -3.88 11.81 1.12
CA GLY A 333 -2.62 12.52 0.93
C GLY A 333 -1.41 11.60 1.12
N PHE A 334 -0.20 12.12 0.98
CA PHE A 334 1.04 11.37 1.21
C PHE A 334 1.72 11.88 2.48
N TRP A 335 2.05 10.95 3.39
CA TRP A 335 2.74 11.25 4.65
C TRP A 335 4.19 10.80 4.57
N SER A 336 5.12 11.64 5.02
CA SER A 336 6.55 11.34 5.04
C SER A 336 6.86 9.98 5.68
N TRP A 337 6.47 9.77 6.93
CA TRP A 337 6.75 8.53 7.67
C TRP A 337 6.23 7.27 6.97
N ASP A 338 4.98 7.33 6.49
CA ASP A 338 4.34 6.26 5.74
C ASP A 338 5.09 5.98 4.44
N SER A 339 5.45 7.03 3.69
CA SER A 339 6.11 6.91 2.39
C SER A 339 7.43 6.16 2.47
N TRP A 340 8.23 6.38 3.53
CA TRP A 340 9.49 5.66 3.76
C TRP A 340 9.25 4.16 3.92
N LYS A 341 8.29 3.80 4.77
CA LYS A 341 7.93 2.40 5.09
C LYS A 341 7.32 1.67 3.90
N GLN A 342 6.44 2.37 3.18
CA GLN A 342 5.80 1.85 1.97
C GLN A 342 6.85 1.57 0.90
N ALA A 343 7.79 2.49 0.66
CA ALA A 343 8.82 2.34 -0.37
C ALA A 343 9.67 1.07 -0.18
N VAL A 344 10.06 0.74 1.06
CA VAL A 344 10.86 -0.46 1.36
C VAL A 344 10.12 -1.77 1.09
N ALA A 345 8.79 -1.79 1.24
CA ALA A 345 8.00 -2.94 0.82
C ALA A 345 7.75 -2.94 -0.69
N LEU A 346 7.45 -1.78 -1.27
CA LEU A 346 7.14 -1.61 -2.69
C LEU A 346 8.30 -2.06 -3.58
N VAL A 347 9.56 -1.77 -3.22
CA VAL A 347 10.70 -2.13 -4.07
C VAL A 347 10.80 -3.64 -4.35
N ARG A 348 10.18 -4.49 -3.52
CA ARG A 348 10.16 -5.95 -3.72
C ARG A 348 9.39 -6.38 -4.96
N PHE A 349 8.46 -5.57 -5.44
CA PHE A 349 7.63 -5.93 -6.60
C PHE A 349 7.34 -4.79 -7.57
N ASN A 350 7.44 -3.53 -7.13
CA ASN A 350 7.26 -2.32 -7.93
C ASN A 350 8.31 -1.23 -7.57
N PRO A 351 9.57 -1.38 -8.00
CA PRO A 351 10.65 -0.43 -7.71
C PRO A 351 10.39 1.01 -8.20
N GLU A 352 9.75 1.18 -9.36
CA GLU A 352 9.49 2.52 -9.89
C GLU A 352 8.49 3.29 -9.03
N LEU A 353 7.44 2.60 -8.53
CA LEU A 353 6.54 3.21 -7.56
C LEU A 353 7.25 3.50 -6.23
N ALA A 354 8.18 2.65 -5.79
CA ALA A 354 8.96 2.92 -4.58
C ALA A 354 9.78 4.22 -4.72
N LYS A 355 10.48 4.41 -5.84
CA LYS A 355 11.22 5.65 -6.13
C LYS A 355 10.30 6.87 -6.22
N SER A 356 9.22 6.76 -6.99
CA SER A 356 8.23 7.84 -7.17
C SER A 356 7.61 8.25 -5.83
N ASN A 357 7.31 7.29 -4.94
CA ASN A 357 6.78 7.55 -3.60
C ASN A 357 7.76 8.30 -2.68
N ILE A 358 9.08 8.14 -2.85
CA ILE A 358 10.08 8.95 -2.15
C ILE A 358 10.10 10.36 -2.74
N LEU A 359 10.15 10.47 -4.07
CA LEU A 359 10.19 11.74 -4.77
C LEU A 359 8.95 12.61 -4.48
N SER A 360 7.78 12.00 -4.31
CA SER A 360 6.55 12.70 -3.96
C SER A 360 6.66 13.52 -2.67
N MET A 361 7.42 13.04 -1.69
CA MET A 361 7.68 13.78 -0.45
C MET A 361 8.81 14.79 -0.63
N PHE A 362 9.89 14.43 -1.31
CA PHE A 362 11.04 15.32 -1.52
C PHE A 362 10.80 16.43 -2.56
N GLN A 363 9.70 16.37 -3.32
CA GLN A 363 9.14 17.53 -4.03
C GLN A 363 8.82 18.67 -3.06
N TYR A 364 8.42 18.33 -1.83
CA TYR A 364 8.07 19.26 -0.75
C TYR A 364 9.16 19.30 0.33
N GLN A 365 10.42 19.33 -0.11
CA GLN A 365 11.53 19.73 0.75
C GLN A 365 11.74 21.24 0.67
N ASP A 366 11.71 21.94 1.80
CA ASP A 366 11.86 23.39 1.83
C ASP A 366 13.33 23.86 1.69
N GLU A 367 13.52 25.17 1.68
CA GLU A 367 14.85 25.80 1.59
C GLU A 367 15.75 25.49 2.80
N MET A 368 15.16 25.24 3.98
CA MET A 368 15.87 24.90 5.22
C MET A 368 16.25 23.41 5.27
N GLY A 369 15.62 22.56 4.46
CA GLY A 369 15.86 21.12 4.37
C GLY A 369 14.74 20.25 4.94
N MET A 370 13.71 20.84 5.55
CA MET A 370 12.58 20.09 6.10
C MET A 370 11.75 19.46 4.99
N VAL A 371 11.36 18.19 5.16
CA VAL A 371 10.32 17.55 4.35
C VAL A 371 8.99 17.69 5.08
N ALA A 372 7.95 18.15 4.38
CA ALA A 372 6.60 18.30 4.96
C ALA A 372 6.09 16.99 5.59
N ASP A 373 5.30 17.10 6.66
CA ASP A 373 4.65 15.94 7.29
C ASP A 373 3.73 15.24 6.29
N CYS A 374 2.79 15.99 5.72
CA CYS A 374 1.79 15.48 4.79
C CYS A 374 1.51 16.45 3.64
N VAL A 375 1.32 15.90 2.44
CA VAL A 375 1.03 16.65 1.21
C VAL A 375 -0.21 16.11 0.48
N TYR A 376 -0.97 17.00 -0.16
CA TYR A 376 -2.27 16.71 -0.74
C TYR A 376 -2.41 17.19 -2.18
N PHE A 377 -3.51 16.80 -2.83
CA PHE A 377 -3.86 17.31 -4.16
C PHE A 377 -3.96 18.85 -4.17
N ASP A 378 -4.57 19.44 -3.14
CA ASP A 378 -4.58 20.89 -2.93
C ASP A 378 -3.46 21.27 -1.95
N PRO A 379 -2.44 22.02 -2.37
CA PRO A 379 -1.27 22.31 -1.55
C PRO A 379 -1.58 23.20 -0.33
N LYS A 380 -2.76 23.84 -0.30
CA LYS A 380 -3.22 24.62 0.87
C LYS A 380 -3.44 23.75 2.11
N GLU A 381 -3.67 22.46 1.91
CA GLU A 381 -3.89 21.50 3.01
C GLU A 381 -2.58 20.83 3.45
N ASN A 382 -1.44 21.12 2.81
CA ASN A 382 -0.15 20.56 3.19
C ASN A 382 0.22 20.94 4.63
N ASN A 383 0.65 19.95 5.42
CA ASN A 383 1.08 20.17 6.80
C ASN A 383 2.59 20.43 6.87
N TRP A 384 2.96 21.67 7.21
CA TRP A 384 4.34 22.13 7.45
C TRP A 384 4.65 22.40 8.93
N ARG A 385 3.73 22.04 9.85
CA ARG A 385 3.86 22.31 11.29
C ARG A 385 4.91 21.42 11.97
N ASP A 386 5.22 20.32 11.32
CA ASP A 386 6.16 19.29 11.73
C ASP A 386 6.65 18.49 10.51
N THR A 387 7.64 17.63 10.75
CA THR A 387 8.05 16.56 9.82
C THR A 387 7.67 15.19 10.40
N LYS A 388 8.39 14.12 10.04
CA LYS A 388 8.37 12.84 10.74
C LYS A 388 9.78 12.31 10.93
N ALA A 389 9.93 11.28 11.76
CA ALA A 389 11.23 10.69 12.04
C ALA A 389 12.06 10.34 10.77
N PRO A 390 13.41 10.35 10.85
CA PRO A 390 14.29 10.26 9.68
C PRO A 390 14.54 8.82 9.24
N LEU A 391 13.63 8.27 8.42
CA LEU A 391 13.79 6.95 7.77
C LEU A 391 13.96 7.05 6.24
N ALA A 392 14.16 8.25 5.70
CA ALA A 392 14.29 8.46 4.26
C ALA A 392 15.56 7.84 3.67
N ALA A 393 16.71 7.97 4.35
CA ALA A 393 17.97 7.38 3.89
C ALA A 393 17.91 5.84 3.87
N TRP A 394 17.26 5.25 4.89
CA TRP A 394 16.95 3.82 4.91
C TRP A 394 16.16 3.40 3.68
N ALA A 395 15.08 4.12 3.35
CA ALA A 395 14.25 3.77 2.22
C ALA A 395 15.00 3.90 0.87
N VAL A 396 15.79 4.95 0.69
CA VAL A 396 16.62 5.12 -0.52
C VAL A 396 17.69 4.02 -0.64
N LEU A 397 18.32 3.65 0.47
CA LEU A 397 19.32 2.59 0.48
C LEU A 397 18.71 1.21 0.18
N GLU A 398 17.55 0.90 0.76
CA GLU A 398 16.82 -0.34 0.45
C GLU A 398 16.35 -0.39 -1.01
N ILE A 399 15.98 0.76 -1.59
CA ILE A 399 15.74 0.86 -3.03
C ILE A 399 17.00 0.50 -3.81
N TYR A 400 18.12 1.14 -3.49
CA TYR A 400 19.40 0.90 -4.16
C TYR A 400 19.83 -0.57 -4.09
N LYS A 401 19.79 -1.20 -2.91
CA LYS A 401 20.16 -2.61 -2.72
C LYS A 401 19.39 -3.58 -3.62
N ARG A 402 18.18 -3.19 -4.06
CA ARG A 402 17.33 -4.01 -4.92
C ARG A 402 17.40 -3.63 -6.40
N THR A 403 17.72 -2.39 -6.73
CA THR A 403 17.72 -1.89 -8.12
C THR A 403 19.12 -1.66 -8.70
N ASN A 404 20.12 -1.47 -7.85
CA ASN A 404 21.46 -0.94 -8.18
C ASN A 404 21.42 0.40 -8.95
N ASP A 405 20.36 1.19 -8.75
CA ASP A 405 20.14 2.46 -9.45
C ASP A 405 20.94 3.59 -8.80
N LEU A 406 22.19 3.78 -9.26
CA LEU A 406 23.06 4.86 -8.79
C LEU A 406 22.59 6.27 -9.20
N ASP A 407 21.79 6.39 -10.27
CA ASP A 407 21.30 7.69 -10.72
C ASP A 407 20.25 8.22 -9.73
N PHE A 408 19.37 7.34 -9.26
CA PHE A 408 18.45 7.67 -8.17
C PHE A 408 19.18 8.02 -6.87
N VAL A 409 20.25 7.29 -6.51
CA VAL A 409 21.09 7.64 -5.34
C VAL A 409 21.70 9.03 -5.51
N ARG A 410 22.23 9.35 -6.70
CA ARG A 410 22.81 10.66 -6.99
C ARG A 410 21.80 11.80 -6.90
N GLU A 411 20.55 11.57 -7.31
CA GLU A 411 19.44 12.53 -7.15
C GLU A 411 19.06 12.75 -5.69
N MET A 412 18.98 11.66 -4.92
CA MET A 412 18.45 11.69 -3.55
C MET A 412 19.48 12.11 -2.50
N TYR A 413 20.75 11.73 -2.66
CA TYR A 413 21.80 11.97 -1.69
C TYR A 413 21.90 13.43 -1.20
N PRO A 414 21.98 14.46 -2.07
CA PRO A 414 22.05 15.85 -1.58
C PRO A 414 20.78 16.29 -0.82
N LYS A 415 19.60 15.76 -1.18
CA LYS A 415 18.34 16.04 -0.50
C LYS A 415 18.31 15.42 0.90
N LEU A 416 18.79 14.17 1.02
CA LEU A 416 18.92 13.47 2.30
C LEU A 416 19.92 14.20 3.22
N VAL A 417 21.09 14.59 2.71
CA VAL A 417 22.09 15.32 3.49
C VAL A 417 21.54 16.66 3.98
N LYS A 418 20.75 17.36 3.16
CA LYS A 418 20.07 18.60 3.55
C LYS A 418 19.06 18.38 4.67
N TYR A 419 18.26 17.31 4.58
CA TYR A 419 17.28 16.95 5.61
C TYR A 419 17.95 16.51 6.92
N HIS A 420 19.04 15.76 6.84
CA HIS A 420 19.86 15.39 8.00
C HIS A 420 20.39 16.63 8.73
N LYS A 421 20.93 17.61 7.98
CA LYS A 421 21.44 18.87 8.55
C LYS A 421 20.34 19.69 9.21
N TRP A 422 19.12 19.66 8.67
CA TRP A 422 17.97 20.35 9.24
C TRP A 422 17.67 19.89 10.68
N TRP A 423 17.75 18.58 10.97
CA TRP A 423 17.55 18.07 12.35
C TRP A 423 18.50 18.73 13.34
N TYR A 424 19.81 18.72 13.08
CA TYR A 424 20.80 19.32 13.98
C TYR A 424 20.72 20.85 14.06
N GLN A 425 20.15 21.51 13.05
CA GLN A 425 20.02 22.97 13.04
C GLN A 425 18.75 23.46 13.76
N TYR A 426 17.65 22.72 13.67
CA TYR A 426 16.32 23.18 14.10
C TYR A 426 15.68 22.31 15.19
N ARG A 427 16.31 21.20 15.57
CA ARG A 427 15.82 20.20 16.53
C ARG A 427 16.92 19.71 17.49
N ASP A 428 17.94 20.52 17.76
CA ASP A 428 18.98 20.28 18.78
C ASP A 428 19.06 21.54 19.65
N HIS A 429 18.19 21.61 20.67
CA HIS A 429 17.94 22.83 21.43
C HIS A 429 19.19 23.35 22.16
N ASP A 430 19.92 22.44 22.80
CA ASP A 430 21.10 22.77 23.61
C ASP A 430 22.44 22.55 22.87
N GLN A 431 22.37 22.22 21.56
CA GLN A 431 23.50 22.02 20.66
C GLN A 431 24.47 20.92 21.15
N ASN A 432 23.94 19.91 21.84
CA ASN A 432 24.75 18.85 22.42
C ASN A 432 24.96 17.65 21.47
N GLY A 433 24.35 17.69 20.28
CA GLY A 433 24.40 16.64 19.27
C GLY A 433 23.36 15.53 19.45
N LEU A 434 22.41 15.69 20.36
CA LEU A 434 21.21 14.85 20.50
C LEU A 434 19.99 15.67 20.09
N CYS A 435 19.22 15.17 19.13
CA CYS A 435 18.05 15.90 18.65
C CYS A 435 16.79 15.56 19.46
N GLU A 436 15.79 16.42 19.35
CA GLU A 436 14.47 16.27 19.96
C GLU A 436 13.36 16.33 18.91
N TYR A 437 12.22 15.69 19.20
CA TYR A 437 11.01 15.98 18.44
C TYR A 437 10.50 17.38 18.77
N GLY A 438 9.87 18.02 17.80
CA GLY A 438 9.57 19.43 17.87
C GLY A 438 8.55 19.91 16.85
N SER A 439 8.37 21.21 16.74
CA SER A 439 7.43 21.81 15.78
C SER A 439 7.98 23.11 15.21
N THR A 440 7.47 23.51 14.06
CA THR A 440 7.81 24.79 13.44
C THR A 440 7.02 25.94 14.05
N ASP A 441 5.84 25.66 14.62
CA ASP A 441 4.92 26.65 15.18
C ASP A 441 4.93 26.78 16.72
N GLY A 442 5.73 25.95 17.40
CA GLY A 442 5.85 25.95 18.86
C GLY A 442 4.73 25.24 19.61
N THR A 443 3.83 24.57 18.91
CA THR A 443 2.78 23.78 19.56
C THR A 443 3.28 22.38 19.94
N LEU A 444 2.88 21.92 21.12
CA LEU A 444 3.18 20.55 21.58
C LEU A 444 2.44 19.49 20.76
N ILE A 445 1.28 19.84 20.20
CA ILE A 445 0.49 18.92 19.37
C ILE A 445 1.28 18.53 18.12
N ALA A 446 1.82 19.49 17.37
CA ALA A 446 2.63 19.20 16.19
C ALA A 446 3.93 18.48 16.55
N ALA A 447 4.54 18.79 17.70
CA ALA A 447 5.72 18.06 18.17
C ALA A 447 5.44 16.58 18.48
N LYS A 448 4.26 16.29 19.04
CA LYS A 448 3.83 14.90 19.24
C LYS A 448 3.54 14.21 17.91
N TRP A 449 2.96 14.92 16.93
CA TRP A 449 2.81 14.38 15.57
C TRP A 449 4.16 14.08 14.93
N GLU A 450 5.18 14.92 15.12
CA GLU A 450 6.53 14.71 14.55
C GLU A 450 7.15 13.38 15.00
N SER A 451 6.86 12.95 16.23
CA SER A 451 7.28 11.64 16.75
C SER A 451 6.60 10.45 16.07
N GLY A 452 5.47 10.68 15.39
CA GLY A 452 4.57 9.64 14.91
C GLY A 452 3.81 8.92 16.01
N MET A 453 3.97 9.30 17.29
CA MET A 453 3.34 8.68 18.46
C MET A 453 2.51 9.69 19.28
N ASP A 454 1.53 10.31 18.61
CA ASP A 454 0.76 11.50 19.00
C ASP A 454 0.31 11.61 20.46
N ASN A 455 -0.03 10.48 21.07
CA ASN A 455 -0.55 10.44 22.43
C ASN A 455 0.17 9.42 23.32
N ALA A 456 1.42 9.06 23.00
CA ALA A 456 2.23 8.18 23.85
C ALA A 456 2.44 8.77 25.25
N VAL A 457 2.52 7.91 26.27
CA VAL A 457 2.66 8.32 27.68
C VAL A 457 3.94 9.13 27.91
N ARG A 458 5.01 8.82 27.17
CA ARG A 458 6.32 9.49 27.25
C ARG A 458 6.30 10.99 26.97
N PHE A 459 5.21 11.53 26.40
CA PHE A 459 5.06 12.94 26.09
C PHE A 459 3.96 13.64 26.91
N ASP A 460 3.42 12.99 27.96
CA ASP A 460 2.33 13.56 28.77
C ASP A 460 2.70 14.89 29.43
N ASP A 461 3.93 14.96 29.96
CA ASP A 461 4.42 16.09 30.75
C ASP A 461 5.44 16.96 30.00
N ALA A 462 5.65 16.69 28.70
CA ALA A 462 6.60 17.40 27.84
C ALA A 462 6.20 18.86 27.64
N LYS A 463 7.19 19.75 27.55
CA LYS A 463 7.02 21.18 27.32
C LYS A 463 7.83 21.64 26.11
N MET A 464 7.35 22.68 25.45
CA MET A 464 8.04 23.23 24.28
C MET A 464 9.08 24.27 24.69
N LEU A 465 10.26 24.18 24.07
CA LEU A 465 11.37 25.11 24.15
C LEU A 465 11.60 25.73 22.76
N LYS A 466 11.77 27.05 22.70
CA LYS A 466 12.05 27.75 21.44
C LYS A 466 13.53 27.58 21.09
N ASN A 467 13.84 27.08 19.90
CA ASN A 467 15.22 26.97 19.40
C ASN A 467 15.60 28.25 18.64
N ASN A 468 14.77 28.62 17.66
CA ASN A 468 14.90 29.83 16.86
C ASN A 468 13.54 30.20 16.26
N ASP A 469 13.50 31.12 15.29
CA ASP A 469 12.23 31.57 14.68
C ASP A 469 11.53 30.51 13.82
N ASN A 470 12.23 29.44 13.43
CA ASN A 470 11.72 28.38 12.56
C ASN A 470 11.70 26.99 13.23
N GLY A 471 11.96 26.91 14.54
CA GLY A 471 12.04 25.61 15.22
C GLY A 471 11.87 25.69 16.74
N TRP A 472 11.14 24.71 17.26
CA TRP A 472 10.95 24.43 18.67
C TRP A 472 11.20 22.95 18.94
N SER A 473 11.65 22.61 20.13
CA SER A 473 11.88 21.24 20.60
C SER A 473 11.08 20.96 21.86
N MET A 474 10.72 19.69 22.11
CA MET A 474 10.30 19.28 23.45
C MET A 474 11.48 19.38 24.44
N ASP A 475 11.22 19.53 25.74
CA ASP A 475 12.23 19.56 26.80
C ASP A 475 12.84 18.19 27.14
N GLN A 476 12.76 17.24 26.20
CA GLN A 476 13.29 15.89 26.29
C GLN A 476 13.91 15.43 24.96
N GLU A 477 15.02 14.72 25.05
CA GLU A 477 15.63 14.03 23.93
C GLU A 477 15.06 12.62 23.84
N SER A 478 14.70 12.25 22.62
CA SER A 478 14.00 11.00 22.34
C SER A 478 14.99 9.92 21.91
N VAL A 479 14.95 8.73 22.56
CA VAL A 479 15.92 7.67 22.27
C VAL A 479 15.77 7.10 20.86
N ASP A 480 14.54 6.98 20.39
CA ASP A 480 14.21 6.50 19.04
C ASP A 480 14.68 7.49 17.97
N LEU A 481 14.41 8.80 18.13
CA LEU A 481 14.87 9.82 17.19
C LEU A 481 16.39 9.76 16.99
N ASN A 482 17.14 9.74 18.10
CA ASN A 482 18.59 9.69 18.06
C ASN A 482 19.11 8.36 17.53
N ALA A 483 18.42 7.26 17.79
CA ALA A 483 18.73 5.96 17.19
C ALA A 483 18.47 5.94 15.67
N TYR A 484 17.41 6.59 15.18
CA TYR A 484 17.16 6.78 13.75
C TYR A 484 18.22 7.68 13.10
N LEU A 485 18.62 8.79 13.74
CA LEU A 485 19.69 9.66 13.25
C LEU A 485 21.06 8.98 13.23
N PHE A 486 21.32 8.05 14.15
CA PHE A 486 22.48 7.18 14.08
C PHE A 486 22.44 6.30 12.82
N ALA A 487 21.33 5.59 12.60
CA ALA A 487 21.15 4.73 11.44
C ALA A 487 21.23 5.54 10.13
N GLU A 488 20.64 6.73 10.10
CA GLU A 488 20.70 7.65 8.97
C GLU A 488 22.14 8.07 8.66
N LYS A 489 22.98 8.34 9.67
CA LYS A 489 24.41 8.64 9.43
C LYS A 489 25.15 7.44 8.82
N GLU A 490 24.89 6.22 9.28
CA GLU A 490 25.49 5.03 8.66
C GLU A 490 25.03 4.87 7.20
N GLN A 491 23.74 5.08 6.94
CA GLN A 491 23.16 4.98 5.60
C GLN A 491 23.68 6.09 4.68
N LEU A 492 23.82 7.32 5.17
CA LEU A 492 24.42 8.43 4.43
C LEU A 492 25.90 8.17 4.14
N ALA A 493 26.65 7.56 5.06
CA ALA A 493 28.02 7.16 4.80
C ALA A 493 28.09 6.10 3.68
N GLU A 494 27.20 5.10 3.68
CA GLU A 494 27.12 4.08 2.63
C GLU A 494 26.74 4.70 1.28
N LEU A 495 25.73 5.56 1.24
CA LEU A 495 25.33 6.26 0.01
C LEU A 495 26.43 7.20 -0.51
N ALA A 496 27.17 7.86 0.39
CA ALA A 496 28.32 8.69 0.04
C ALA A 496 29.45 7.84 -0.60
N ASP A 497 29.75 6.69 -0.01
CA ASP A 497 30.78 5.76 -0.52
C ASP A 497 30.42 5.25 -1.91
N LEU A 498 29.14 4.89 -2.13
CA LEU A 498 28.62 4.50 -3.45
C LEU A 498 28.79 5.58 -4.52
N LEU A 499 28.79 6.86 -4.13
CA LEU A 499 29.00 8.00 -5.02
C LEU A 499 30.47 8.44 -5.13
N GLY A 500 31.37 7.85 -4.33
CA GLY A 500 32.78 8.24 -4.24
C GLY A 500 33.06 9.47 -3.36
N GLU A 501 32.07 9.92 -2.57
CA GLU A 501 32.16 11.08 -1.68
C GLU A 501 32.92 10.71 -0.38
N THR A 502 34.24 10.58 -0.51
CA THR A 502 35.12 10.02 0.53
C THR A 502 35.14 10.84 1.82
N GLU A 503 35.05 12.17 1.73
CA GLU A 503 35.08 13.04 2.92
C GLU A 503 33.77 12.98 3.70
N ASP A 504 32.63 12.95 3.01
CA ASP A 504 31.32 12.75 3.63
C ASP A 504 31.24 11.37 4.30
N THR A 505 31.72 10.33 3.62
CA THR A 505 31.80 8.96 4.17
C THR A 505 32.53 8.94 5.51
N LYS A 506 33.71 9.56 5.59
CA LYS A 506 34.49 9.67 6.83
C LYS A 506 33.75 10.49 7.90
N ALA A 507 33.16 11.61 7.52
CA ALA A 507 32.47 12.51 8.44
C ALA A 507 31.24 11.86 9.07
N PHE A 508 30.40 11.22 8.26
CA PHE A 508 29.22 10.49 8.72
C PHE A 508 29.60 9.28 9.56
N THR A 509 30.58 8.47 9.14
CA THR A 509 31.07 7.33 9.93
C THR A 509 31.57 7.77 11.31
N LYS A 510 32.37 8.83 11.37
CA LYS A 510 32.91 9.37 12.63
C LYS A 510 31.80 9.87 13.55
N SER A 511 30.84 10.63 13.01
CA SER A 511 29.74 11.19 13.79
C SER A 511 28.70 10.16 14.22
N ALA A 512 28.47 9.10 13.41
CA ALA A 512 27.66 7.95 13.79
C ALA A 512 28.27 7.23 15.00
N LYS A 513 29.58 6.95 14.96
CA LYS A 513 30.29 6.32 16.08
C LYS A 513 30.14 7.13 17.38
N ALA A 514 30.36 8.44 17.32
CA ALA A 514 30.22 9.32 18.49
C ALA A 514 28.79 9.33 19.05
N LEU A 515 27.77 9.35 18.16
CA LEU A 515 26.36 9.31 18.57
C LEU A 515 25.99 7.96 19.21
N LYS A 516 26.47 6.84 18.65
CA LYS A 516 26.28 5.50 19.23
C LYS A 516 26.82 5.42 20.67
N GLU A 517 28.04 5.92 20.89
CA GLU A 517 28.66 5.96 22.22
C GLU A 517 27.83 6.78 23.22
N ARG A 518 27.27 7.92 22.78
CA ARG A 518 26.35 8.73 23.59
C ARG A 518 25.06 7.99 23.91
N ILE A 519 24.39 7.39 22.93
CA ILE A 519 23.11 6.69 23.14
C ILE A 519 23.26 5.53 24.12
N VAL A 520 24.28 4.69 23.94
CA VAL A 520 24.58 3.55 24.83
C VAL A 520 24.76 3.99 26.28
N LYS A 521 25.37 5.15 26.51
CA LYS A 521 25.68 5.68 27.84
C LYS A 521 24.52 6.44 28.47
N ASP A 522 23.88 7.31 27.70
CA ASP A 522 23.02 8.36 28.24
C ASP A 522 21.52 7.97 28.26
N PHE A 523 21.12 6.92 27.54
CA PHE A 523 19.71 6.51 27.40
C PHE A 523 19.38 5.13 28.01
N TYR A 524 20.37 4.36 28.49
CA TYR A 524 20.15 3.02 29.03
C TYR A 524 20.09 3.00 30.57
N ASP A 525 19.01 2.44 31.12
CA ASP A 525 18.91 2.13 32.54
C ASP A 525 19.35 0.68 32.78
N ALA A 526 20.53 0.49 33.38
CA ALA A 526 21.06 -0.83 33.67
C ALA A 526 20.27 -1.59 34.74
N LYS A 527 19.55 -0.90 35.63
CA LYS A 527 18.72 -1.52 36.66
C LYS A 527 17.43 -2.08 36.07
N GLU A 528 16.77 -1.30 35.22
CA GLU A 528 15.51 -1.71 34.57
C GLU A 528 15.74 -2.55 33.30
N GLY A 529 16.97 -2.55 32.77
CA GLY A 529 17.36 -3.32 31.59
C GLY A 529 16.78 -2.79 30.29
N PHE A 530 16.57 -1.48 30.18
CA PHE A 530 15.81 -0.86 29.09
C PHE A 530 16.31 0.53 28.72
N PHE A 531 15.97 0.99 27.51
CA PHE A 531 16.30 2.33 27.03
C PHE A 531 15.12 3.29 27.21
N TYR A 532 15.40 4.54 27.55
CA TYR A 532 14.42 5.59 27.85
C TYR A 532 14.87 6.93 27.30
N ASP A 533 13.91 7.82 27.03
CA ASP A 533 14.16 9.25 26.82
C ASP A 533 14.88 9.89 28.00
N ARG A 534 15.46 11.07 27.78
CA ARG A 534 16.10 11.86 28.85
C ARG A 534 15.68 13.32 28.80
N ALA A 535 15.58 13.95 29.98
CA ALA A 535 15.32 15.38 30.06
C ALA A 535 16.58 16.18 29.68
N ILE A 536 16.45 17.17 28.80
CA ILE A 536 17.57 17.99 28.30
C ILE A 536 18.36 18.60 29.47
N LYS A 537 17.67 19.33 30.34
CA LYS A 537 18.30 20.15 31.40
C LYS A 537 19.08 19.34 32.43
N THR A 538 18.59 18.16 32.78
CA THR A 538 19.15 17.38 33.91
C THR A 538 19.92 16.16 33.45
N GLY A 539 19.71 15.74 32.20
CA GLY A 539 20.23 14.50 31.65
C GLY A 539 19.67 13.22 32.28
N LYS A 540 18.67 13.33 33.17
CA LYS A 540 18.05 12.18 33.82
C LYS A 540 17.15 11.43 32.85
N LEU A 541 17.20 10.10 32.92
CA LEU A 541 16.28 9.21 32.23
C LEU A 541 14.84 9.44 32.68
N LEU A 542 13.93 9.46 31.72
CA LEU A 542 12.49 9.58 31.90
C LEU A 542 11.87 8.18 31.97
N THR A 543 12.02 7.52 33.12
CA THR A 543 11.59 6.12 33.34
C THR A 543 10.09 5.97 33.62
N VAL A 544 9.27 6.91 33.14
CA VAL A 544 7.81 6.98 33.41
C VAL A 544 7.02 5.86 32.74
N GLN A 545 7.55 5.26 31.68
CA GLN A 545 6.90 4.21 30.90
C GLN A 545 7.92 3.43 30.08
N GLN A 546 7.55 2.22 29.65
CA GLN A 546 8.30 1.43 28.67
C GLN A 546 7.43 1.27 27.42
N GLY A 547 7.97 1.65 26.27
CA GLY A 547 7.32 1.53 24.97
C GLY A 547 8.32 1.19 23.85
N PRO A 548 7.89 1.27 22.58
CA PRO A 548 8.69 0.87 21.44
C PRO A 548 10.03 1.55 21.26
N GLU A 549 10.13 2.79 21.72
CA GLU A 549 11.37 3.55 21.68
C GLU A 549 12.55 2.80 22.31
N GLY A 550 12.28 2.00 23.34
CA GLY A 550 13.33 1.29 24.07
C GLY A 550 13.97 0.10 23.34
N TRP A 551 13.38 -0.38 22.24
CA TRP A 551 14.00 -1.41 21.38
C TRP A 551 14.50 -0.87 20.05
N ILE A 552 14.31 0.42 19.74
CA ILE A 552 14.88 1.04 18.54
C ILE A 552 16.42 1.01 18.56
N PRO A 553 17.14 1.23 19.68
CA PRO A 553 18.59 1.03 19.74
C PRO A 553 19.07 -0.39 19.40
N LEU A 554 18.22 -1.41 19.56
CA LEU A 554 18.53 -2.76 19.08
C LEU A 554 18.25 -2.84 17.58
N TYR A 555 17.12 -2.33 17.11
CA TYR A 555 16.81 -2.31 15.68
C TYR A 555 17.93 -1.64 14.86
N THR A 556 18.50 -0.55 15.37
CA THR A 556 19.57 0.20 14.71
C THR A 556 20.99 -0.24 15.12
N ASN A 557 21.17 -1.42 15.74
CA ASN A 557 22.49 -1.98 16.07
C ASN A 557 23.37 -1.10 16.99
N ILE A 558 22.76 -0.28 17.85
CA ILE A 558 23.45 0.58 18.81
C ILE A 558 23.82 -0.16 20.10
N ALA A 559 22.88 -0.92 20.64
CA ALA A 559 23.06 -1.62 21.91
C ALA A 559 24.25 -2.61 21.90
N ASN A 560 24.77 -2.95 23.08
CA ASN A 560 25.65 -4.09 23.23
C ASN A 560 24.85 -5.37 23.58
N GLN A 561 25.50 -6.53 23.61
CA GLN A 561 24.81 -7.81 23.85
C GLN A 561 24.13 -7.89 25.23
N GLU A 562 24.70 -7.27 26.27
CA GLU A 562 24.12 -7.24 27.61
C GLU A 562 22.86 -6.38 27.65
N GLN A 563 22.92 -5.19 27.04
CA GLN A 563 21.77 -4.29 26.88
C GLN A 563 20.66 -4.96 26.07
N ALA A 564 21.03 -5.60 24.96
CA ALA A 564 20.08 -6.32 24.12
C ALA A 564 19.42 -7.48 24.87
N LYS A 565 20.15 -8.17 25.76
CA LYS A 565 19.59 -9.20 26.64
C LYS A 565 18.57 -8.64 27.62
N GLY A 566 18.83 -7.47 28.21
CA GLY A 566 17.90 -6.77 29.10
C GLY A 566 16.57 -6.47 28.39
N VAL A 567 16.63 -5.82 27.23
CA VAL A 567 15.46 -5.49 26.41
C VAL A 567 14.73 -6.74 25.95
N LYS A 568 15.46 -7.76 25.46
CA LYS A 568 14.89 -9.05 25.05
C LYS A 568 14.07 -9.69 26.14
N ASN A 569 14.55 -9.70 27.38
CA ASN A 569 13.81 -10.30 28.51
C ASN A 569 12.42 -9.67 28.65
N LEU A 570 12.32 -8.34 28.55
CA LEU A 570 11.04 -7.61 28.59
C LEU A 570 10.18 -7.89 27.35
N LEU A 571 10.78 -7.92 26.16
CA LEU A 571 10.09 -8.21 24.90
C LEU A 571 9.46 -9.62 24.86
N THR A 572 10.09 -10.58 25.53
CA THR A 572 9.62 -11.98 25.61
C THR A 572 8.71 -12.26 26.81
N ASP A 573 8.53 -11.31 27.72
CA ASP A 573 7.69 -11.47 28.90
C ASP A 573 6.20 -11.26 28.56
N SER A 574 5.39 -12.29 28.83
CA SER A 574 3.96 -12.33 28.52
C SER A 574 3.10 -11.36 29.34
N THR A 575 3.59 -10.90 30.51
CA THR A 575 2.89 -9.87 31.30
C THR A 575 3.27 -8.46 30.86
N LYS A 576 4.23 -8.33 29.94
CA LYS A 576 4.79 -7.06 29.45
C LYS A 576 4.51 -6.86 27.96
N PHE A 577 5.44 -7.25 27.10
CA PHE A 577 5.35 -6.99 25.65
C PHE A 577 4.99 -8.24 24.83
N ALA A 578 5.20 -9.46 25.34
CA ALA A 578 4.79 -10.69 24.68
C ALA A 578 3.31 -11.03 24.95
N THR A 579 2.41 -10.05 24.88
CA THR A 579 0.96 -10.23 24.99
C THR A 579 0.40 -11.11 23.87
N LYS A 580 -0.94 -11.32 23.79
CA LYS A 580 -1.54 -12.22 22.77
C LYS A 580 -1.14 -11.79 21.35
N VAL A 581 -1.24 -10.49 21.04
CA VAL A 581 -0.60 -9.87 19.88
C VAL A 581 0.59 -9.05 20.43
N PRO A 582 1.84 -9.48 20.20
CA PRO A 582 3.01 -8.92 20.90
C PRO A 582 3.38 -7.51 20.42
N PHE A 583 4.27 -6.86 21.18
CA PHE A 583 4.77 -5.50 20.96
C PHE A 583 3.70 -4.39 21.08
N PRO A 584 2.92 -4.35 22.18
CA PRO A 584 2.06 -3.20 22.44
C PRO A 584 2.91 -1.91 22.54
N THR A 585 2.32 -0.78 22.14
CA THR A 585 2.97 0.55 22.20
C THR A 585 3.20 1.09 23.61
N LEU A 586 2.72 0.37 24.63
CA LEU A 586 2.95 0.64 26.04
C LEU A 586 2.96 -0.70 26.76
N VAL A 587 3.91 -0.90 27.67
CA VAL A 587 4.00 -2.14 28.47
C VAL A 587 2.66 -2.46 29.16
N ALA A 588 2.25 -3.73 29.10
CA ALA A 588 0.86 -4.12 29.40
C ALA A 588 0.47 -3.99 30.89
N ASP A 589 1.44 -3.99 31.81
CA ASP A 589 1.24 -3.81 33.25
C ASP A 589 1.25 -2.34 33.69
N HIS A 590 1.42 -1.39 32.76
CA HIS A 590 1.39 0.04 33.08
C HIS A 590 -0.04 0.53 33.39
N HIS A 591 -0.20 1.35 34.44
CA HIS A 591 -1.52 1.85 34.88
C HIS A 591 -2.29 2.68 33.82
N LYS A 592 -1.59 3.30 32.85
CA LYS A 592 -2.19 4.02 31.70
C LYS A 592 -2.41 3.13 30.47
N PHE A 593 -2.18 1.82 30.55
CA PHE A 593 -2.41 0.87 29.46
C PHE A 593 -3.89 0.86 29.07
N ASN A 594 -4.18 1.34 27.86
CA ASN A 594 -5.51 1.45 27.29
C ASN A 594 -5.52 0.80 25.90
N PRO A 595 -5.62 -0.53 25.82
CA PRO A 595 -5.45 -1.28 24.58
C PRO A 595 -6.61 -1.14 23.59
N LEU A 596 -7.73 -0.52 23.99
CA LEU A 596 -8.91 -0.34 23.14
C LEU A 596 -9.04 1.07 22.58
N LYS A 597 -8.80 2.11 23.40
CA LYS A 597 -9.00 3.52 23.02
C LYS A 597 -7.74 4.38 23.16
N GLY A 598 -6.62 3.75 23.53
CA GLY A 598 -5.39 4.46 23.85
C GLY A 598 -4.54 4.85 22.66
N TYR A 599 -4.80 4.34 21.45
CA TYR A 599 -4.03 4.60 20.23
C TYR A 599 -2.53 4.25 20.36
N TRP A 600 -1.67 5.14 20.88
CA TRP A 600 -0.27 4.85 21.26
C TRP A 600 -0.08 4.43 22.73
N ARG A 601 -1.15 4.05 23.43
CA ARG A 601 -1.11 3.60 24.84
C ARG A 601 -1.47 2.13 25.02
N GLY A 602 -1.06 1.28 24.08
CA GLY A 602 -1.26 -0.16 24.21
C GLY A 602 -1.55 -0.89 22.91
N PRO A 603 -2.35 -0.37 21.95
CA PRO A 603 -2.51 -1.01 20.64
C PRO A 603 -1.16 -1.35 20.00
N VAL A 604 -1.13 -2.46 19.26
CA VAL A 604 0.04 -2.96 18.54
C VAL A 604 0.06 -2.34 17.16
N TRP A 605 1.13 -1.61 16.86
CA TRP A 605 1.39 -1.01 15.56
C TRP A 605 2.45 -1.83 14.85
N LEU A 606 2.19 -2.16 13.59
CA LEU A 606 2.96 -3.22 12.95
C LEU A 606 4.39 -2.82 12.60
N ASP A 607 4.63 -1.54 12.31
CA ASP A 607 5.97 -0.99 12.16
C ASP A 607 6.81 -1.19 13.43
N GLN A 608 6.26 -0.85 14.60
CA GLN A 608 6.94 -1.01 15.89
C GLN A 608 7.18 -2.48 16.24
N ALA A 609 6.21 -3.35 15.92
CA ALA A 609 6.36 -4.80 16.07
C ALA A 609 7.43 -5.36 15.13
N TYR A 610 7.49 -4.90 13.88
CA TYR A 610 8.54 -5.26 12.93
C TYR A 610 9.92 -4.82 13.43
N PHE A 611 10.07 -3.58 13.91
CA PHE A 611 11.32 -3.13 14.51
C PHE A 611 11.71 -3.97 15.73
N GLY A 612 10.75 -4.39 16.55
CA GLY A 612 10.99 -5.32 17.67
C GLY A 612 11.46 -6.70 17.22
N VAL A 613 10.88 -7.26 16.17
CA VAL A 613 11.32 -8.53 15.57
C VAL A 613 12.73 -8.41 15.00
N GLN A 614 13.02 -7.36 14.24
CA GLN A 614 14.35 -7.14 13.67
C GLN A 614 15.40 -6.83 14.75
N ALA A 615 15.04 -6.07 15.78
CA ALA A 615 15.86 -5.86 16.97
C ALA A 615 16.29 -7.18 17.62
N LEU A 616 15.39 -8.15 17.75
CA LEU A 616 15.74 -9.48 18.28
C LEU A 616 16.66 -10.25 17.33
N LYS A 617 16.39 -10.23 16.01
CA LYS A 617 17.21 -10.90 14.99
C LYS A 617 18.64 -10.35 14.95
N ASN A 618 18.81 -9.03 14.97
CA ASN A 618 20.11 -8.35 14.91
C ASN A 618 21.07 -8.78 16.03
N TYR A 619 20.55 -9.23 17.17
CA TYR A 619 21.34 -9.68 18.33
C TYR A 619 21.33 -11.20 18.54
N GLY A 620 20.94 -11.96 17.52
CA GLY A 620 21.00 -13.42 17.51
C GLY A 620 19.82 -14.12 18.20
N TYR A 621 18.78 -13.40 18.62
CA TYR A 621 17.59 -13.97 19.27
C TYR A 621 16.55 -14.47 18.26
N LYS A 622 17.01 -15.20 17.24
CA LYS A 622 16.19 -15.66 16.10
C LYS A 622 14.97 -16.49 16.55
N GLN A 623 15.15 -17.39 17.51
CA GLN A 623 14.05 -18.24 18.00
C GLN A 623 12.94 -17.42 18.65
N ASP A 624 13.30 -16.41 19.46
CA ASP A 624 12.33 -15.50 20.08
C ASP A 624 11.62 -14.65 19.02
N ALA A 625 12.39 -14.12 18.06
CA ALA A 625 11.87 -13.33 16.95
C ALA A 625 10.85 -14.13 16.13
N ASP A 626 11.20 -15.36 15.71
CA ASP A 626 10.34 -16.22 14.92
C ASP A 626 9.06 -16.61 15.68
N ALA A 627 9.17 -16.89 16.99
CA ALA A 627 8.02 -17.18 17.83
C ALA A 627 7.06 -15.97 17.95
N LEU A 628 7.60 -14.77 18.15
CA LEU A 628 6.80 -13.55 18.25
C LEU A 628 6.21 -13.13 16.90
N THR A 629 6.92 -13.31 15.78
CA THR A 629 6.37 -13.09 14.43
C THR A 629 5.20 -14.03 14.15
N GLN A 630 5.32 -15.32 14.47
CA GLN A 630 4.21 -16.26 14.31
C GLN A 630 3.02 -15.90 15.19
N LYS A 631 3.27 -15.44 16.43
CA LYS A 631 2.24 -14.98 17.36
C LYS A 631 1.51 -13.75 16.84
N LEU A 632 2.23 -12.78 16.29
CA LEU A 632 1.71 -11.55 15.68
C LEU A 632 0.77 -11.87 14.51
N ILE A 633 1.22 -12.68 13.55
CA ILE A 633 0.44 -13.06 12.36
C ILE A 633 -0.81 -13.87 12.75
N LYS A 634 -0.65 -14.86 13.64
CA LYS A 634 -1.74 -15.79 14.01
C LYS A 634 -2.85 -15.11 14.82
N ASN A 635 -2.51 -14.15 15.68
CA ASN A 635 -3.46 -13.59 16.64
C ASN A 635 -4.09 -12.25 16.21
N ALA A 636 -3.65 -11.65 15.10
CA ALA A 636 -4.35 -10.54 14.48
C ALA A 636 -5.67 -11.02 13.87
N GLU A 637 -6.79 -10.59 14.44
CA GLU A 637 -8.14 -11.06 14.07
C GLU A 637 -8.42 -10.81 12.59
N GLY A 638 -8.85 -11.86 11.87
CA GLY A 638 -9.22 -11.78 10.46
C GLY A 638 -8.03 -11.73 9.48
N LEU A 639 -6.79 -11.55 9.95
CA LEU A 639 -5.63 -11.27 9.10
C LEU A 639 -5.36 -12.39 8.09
N LEU A 640 -5.45 -13.64 8.53
CA LEU A 640 -5.25 -14.85 7.70
C LEU A 640 -6.53 -15.31 6.98
N GLN A 641 -7.63 -14.59 7.14
CA GLN A 641 -8.89 -14.81 6.40
C GLN A 641 -9.00 -13.73 5.29
N ASP A 642 -10.19 -13.24 4.99
CA ASP A 642 -10.45 -12.22 3.97
C ASP A 642 -10.54 -10.79 4.56
N ALA A 643 -10.41 -10.63 5.89
CA ALA A 643 -10.54 -9.33 6.53
C ALA A 643 -9.43 -8.35 6.11
N PRO A 644 -9.70 -7.04 6.08
CA PRO A 644 -8.71 -6.04 5.71
C PRO A 644 -7.59 -5.92 6.74
N ILE A 645 -6.40 -5.57 6.26
CA ILE A 645 -5.26 -5.20 7.10
C ILE A 645 -5.61 -3.91 7.85
N ARG A 646 -5.31 -3.84 9.14
CA ARG A 646 -5.68 -2.74 10.02
C ARG A 646 -4.48 -1.86 10.35
N GLU A 647 -4.77 -0.64 10.77
CA GLU A 647 -3.75 0.30 11.25
C GLU A 647 -3.05 -0.22 12.51
N ASN A 648 -3.82 -0.69 13.49
CA ASN A 648 -3.30 -1.30 14.71
C ASN A 648 -4.27 -2.37 15.27
N TYR A 649 -3.76 -3.17 16.22
CA TYR A 649 -4.47 -4.32 16.78
C TYR A 649 -4.50 -4.28 18.30
N HIS A 650 -5.60 -4.73 18.89
CA HIS A 650 -5.73 -4.84 20.33
C HIS A 650 -4.81 -5.96 20.87
N PRO A 651 -3.85 -5.67 21.76
CA PRO A 651 -2.83 -6.63 22.22
C PRO A 651 -3.39 -7.87 22.95
N ILE A 652 -4.51 -7.74 23.65
CA ILE A 652 -5.13 -8.84 24.40
C ILE A 652 -6.13 -9.66 23.58
N THR A 653 -6.98 -9.02 22.77
CA THR A 653 -8.07 -9.73 22.07
C THR A 653 -7.68 -10.14 20.65
N GLY A 654 -6.81 -9.36 19.99
CA GLY A 654 -6.50 -9.50 18.56
C GLY A 654 -7.32 -8.60 17.65
N LYS A 655 -8.33 -7.90 18.20
CA LYS A 655 -9.26 -7.10 17.40
C LYS A 655 -8.56 -6.01 16.60
N GLY A 656 -8.92 -5.93 15.32
CA GLY A 656 -8.55 -4.82 14.45
C GLY A 656 -9.14 -3.49 14.88
N LEU A 657 -8.30 -2.44 14.95
CA LEU A 657 -8.69 -1.10 15.40
C LEU A 657 -8.42 -0.06 14.29
N ASN A 658 -9.02 1.13 14.44
CA ASN A 658 -8.83 2.32 13.58
C ASN A 658 -8.98 2.06 12.07
N ALA A 659 -8.10 2.55 11.20
CA ALA A 659 -8.30 2.43 9.75
C ALA A 659 -8.19 0.98 9.22
N ASN A 660 -8.92 0.73 8.12
CA ASN A 660 -8.84 -0.50 7.32
C ASN A 660 -7.91 -0.29 6.11
N HIS A 661 -7.49 -1.38 5.47
CA HIS A 661 -6.67 -1.36 4.25
C HIS A 661 -5.41 -0.48 4.41
N PHE A 662 -4.72 -0.65 5.54
CA PHE A 662 -3.67 0.27 5.95
C PHE A 662 -2.28 -0.08 5.36
N SER A 663 -1.65 0.89 4.70
CA SER A 663 -0.49 0.71 3.84
C SER A 663 0.79 0.32 4.57
N TRP A 664 1.23 0.99 5.65
CA TRP A 664 2.46 0.52 6.29
C TRP A 664 2.26 -0.84 6.96
N SER A 665 1.02 -1.22 7.30
CA SER A 665 0.76 -2.51 7.93
C SER A 665 0.86 -3.59 6.87
N ALA A 666 0.35 -3.32 5.67
CA ALA A 666 0.64 -4.15 4.51
C ALA A 666 2.15 -4.21 4.21
N ALA A 667 2.86 -3.08 4.30
CA ALA A 667 4.30 -3.02 4.08
C ALA A 667 5.05 -3.92 5.06
N HIS A 668 4.87 -3.74 6.37
CA HIS A 668 5.62 -4.49 7.37
C HIS A 668 5.22 -5.97 7.47
N TYR A 669 3.96 -6.34 7.20
CA TYR A 669 3.61 -7.76 7.05
C TYR A 669 4.35 -8.38 5.87
N LEU A 670 4.42 -7.68 4.73
CA LEU A 670 5.18 -8.15 3.58
C LEU A 670 6.67 -8.27 3.91
N LEU A 671 7.26 -7.31 4.62
CA LEU A 671 8.65 -7.39 5.09
C LEU A 671 8.89 -8.59 6.01
N LEU A 672 8.05 -8.80 7.03
CA LEU A 672 8.14 -9.96 7.93
C LEU A 672 8.12 -11.29 7.17
N LEU A 673 7.31 -11.37 6.11
CA LEU A 673 7.16 -12.56 5.28
C LEU A 673 8.32 -12.76 4.28
N THR A 674 8.98 -11.68 3.85
CA THR A 674 9.92 -11.73 2.71
C THR A 674 11.37 -11.45 3.07
N ASP A 675 11.65 -10.85 4.23
CA ASP A 675 13.02 -10.63 4.69
C ASP A 675 13.70 -11.96 4.98
N GLU A 676 14.81 -12.19 4.30
CA GLU A 676 15.66 -13.36 4.55
C GLU A 676 16.31 -13.22 5.93
N ILE A 677 16.58 -14.37 6.56
CA ILE A 677 17.10 -14.44 7.94
C ILE A 677 18.61 -14.51 7.95
#